data_AF-A0A4S2DPB1-F1
#
_entry.id   AF-A0A4S2DPB1-F1
#
_cell.length_a   1.000
_cell.length_b   1.000
_cell.length_c   1.000
_cell.angle_alpha   90.00
_cell.angle_beta   90.00
_cell.angle_gamma   90.00
#
_symmetry.space_group_name_H-M   'P 1'
#
loop_
_entity.id
_entity.type
_entity.pdbx_description
1 polymer ?
#
loop_
_entity_poly.entity_id
_entity_poly.type
_entity_poly.pdbx_seq_one_letter_code
_entity_poly.pdbx_strand_id
1 'polypeptide(L)'
;MRHGTLITLRKSKTFIVMLIVIMCTIIYPKSVRAEESKIIRVGFPSVSGFTEKKDGGYTGYAYEYLREISIYTGWQYEFVEKNLEELLEDLRNGEIDILAGMLKNEATMQIYDFPKYDSGMTYTTLAVLDNNSFDESKYIILDGMKVGYLEKNVNGPNVFKEFCEENKIKDIDLISYSSGNGRPFLLEKMKDGEVDAIIGGDLTVDSNENVIAKFGGKPHYFATTKGNSEVIEGLNRAIYKIKDDNPYFDQTLYSKYFVNNYNNNLVMTKDEVNYIKHMNSIRAAYVDGLMPIQYYDEDTNQPKGIFVDAMNLISERAGIKFDYVRAKTYNEAYEMMRDGQIDIIIGAVNDYSIADKYDFMLTKVYLDYEVLKVVNNERNNNEVKEIIALPIGHDPLNLTGEYEIKYYNNMEECLRAVDEGIATSTYGNSYSISNYSAVGYYNNIKVIYTGDESEIAVGISNKIDSYARDILNKAVYSLSDKDIENIAQKNTLNIKHSISIKDFFYTNLVLCLSIISIVLIIIFALIYIIFKMRFNKIKEDKQRLFEKTQIDSLTGVYNREACEKLVMEYLNEKDVSLYCAFIIIDIDYFKQINDRLGHKVGDDLLVDFSKILKESFSNKDIISRLGGDEFIVFIKDIEENNIRSIEETLKKVCKLMDKEIEYNDINQRISLSLGCVMTKFKMNFNKLYTIADETLYEVKRNGKNGYKIKKLN
;
A
#
# COMPACT_ATOMS: atom_id res chain seq x y z
N MET A 1 -6.81 -57.43 -22.48
CA MET A 1 -7.10 -56.34 -23.43
C MET A 1 -6.62 -55.01 -22.84
N ARG A 2 -5.40 -54.54 -23.16
CA ARG A 2 -4.94 -53.15 -22.93
C ARG A 2 -3.50 -52.96 -23.46
N HIS A 3 -3.27 -53.18 -24.75
CA HIS A 3 -2.00 -52.79 -25.43
C HIS A 3 -2.23 -52.27 -26.87
N GLY A 4 -3.48 -52.02 -27.28
CA GLY A 4 -3.82 -51.60 -28.65
C GLY A 4 -4.08 -50.11 -28.87
N THR A 5 -4.20 -49.29 -27.81
CA THR A 5 -4.76 -47.93 -27.92
C THR A 5 -3.70 -46.81 -27.93
N LEU A 6 -2.45 -47.09 -27.58
CA LEU A 6 -1.38 -46.07 -27.50
C LEU A 6 -0.62 -45.83 -28.81
N ILE A 7 -0.68 -46.77 -29.77
CA ILE A 7 0.05 -46.67 -31.05
C ILE A 7 -0.75 -45.89 -32.11
N THR A 8 -2.09 -45.88 -32.02
CA THR A 8 -2.97 -45.15 -32.95
C THR A 8 -3.02 -43.64 -32.69
N LEU A 9 -2.92 -43.20 -31.43
CA LEU A 9 -2.93 -41.76 -31.06
C LEU A 9 -1.62 -41.02 -31.41
N ARG A 10 -0.48 -41.73 -31.47
CA ARG A 10 0.81 -41.12 -31.84
C ARG A 10 0.90 -40.91 -33.37
N LYS A 11 0.33 -41.80 -34.17
CA LYS A 11 0.26 -41.64 -35.63
C LYS A 11 -0.67 -40.50 -36.06
N SER A 12 -1.79 -40.25 -35.36
CA SER A 12 -2.70 -39.15 -35.74
C SER A 12 -2.13 -37.76 -35.43
N LYS A 13 -1.41 -37.57 -34.32
CA LYS A 13 -0.73 -36.30 -34.02
C LYS A 13 0.37 -35.98 -35.02
N THR A 14 1.14 -36.98 -35.45
CA THR A 14 2.20 -36.79 -36.45
C THR A 14 1.62 -36.47 -37.83
N PHE A 15 0.49 -37.08 -38.18
CA PHE A 15 -0.23 -36.79 -39.42
C PHE A 15 -0.87 -35.39 -39.42
N ILE A 16 -1.44 -34.95 -38.30
CA ILE A 16 -2.00 -33.59 -38.13
C ILE A 16 -0.89 -32.54 -38.19
N VAL A 17 0.25 -32.76 -37.54
CA VAL A 17 1.40 -31.84 -37.62
C VAL A 17 1.96 -31.78 -39.04
N MET A 18 2.06 -32.92 -39.73
CA MET A 18 2.50 -32.96 -41.12
C MET A 18 1.49 -32.29 -42.06
N LEU A 19 0.18 -32.40 -41.80
CA LEU A 19 -0.85 -31.67 -42.54
C LEU A 19 -0.78 -30.16 -42.29
N ILE A 20 -0.55 -29.73 -41.05
CA ILE A 20 -0.38 -28.31 -40.71
C ILE A 20 0.89 -27.75 -41.38
N VAL A 21 1.99 -28.50 -41.38
CA VAL A 21 3.23 -28.09 -42.06
C VAL A 21 3.04 -28.03 -43.57
N ILE A 22 2.36 -29.01 -44.18
CA ILE A 22 2.03 -28.99 -45.61
C ILE A 22 1.10 -27.81 -45.95
N MET A 23 0.11 -27.53 -45.10
CA MET A 23 -0.81 -26.40 -45.26
C MET A 23 -0.10 -25.05 -45.09
N CYS A 24 0.92 -24.97 -44.23
CA CYS A 24 1.78 -23.78 -44.10
C CYS A 24 2.74 -23.62 -45.29
N THR A 25 3.15 -24.70 -45.96
CA THR A 25 4.03 -24.63 -47.15
C THR A 25 3.30 -24.38 -48.48
N ILE A 26 1.97 -24.51 -48.51
CA ILE A 26 1.15 -24.27 -49.72
C ILE A 26 0.61 -22.83 -49.77
N ILE A 27 0.79 -22.04 -48.71
CA ILE A 27 0.52 -20.60 -48.75
C ILE A 27 1.69 -19.92 -49.46
N TYR A 28 1.67 -19.93 -50.80
CA TYR A 28 2.39 -18.91 -51.54
C TYR A 28 1.93 -17.55 -51.03
N PRO A 29 2.83 -16.64 -50.62
CA PRO A 29 2.43 -15.25 -50.53
C PRO A 29 2.02 -14.88 -51.95
N LYS A 30 0.71 -14.77 -52.19
CA LYS A 30 0.27 -13.80 -53.19
C LYS A 30 0.90 -12.52 -52.70
N SER A 31 1.87 -12.02 -53.46
CA SER A 31 2.26 -10.63 -53.39
C SER A 31 0.96 -9.85 -53.59
N VAL A 32 0.33 -9.49 -52.47
CA VAL A 32 -0.59 -8.37 -52.46
C VAL A 32 0.31 -7.23 -52.90
N ARG A 33 0.19 -6.88 -54.17
CA ARG A 33 0.67 -5.59 -54.67
C ARG A 33 0.01 -4.60 -53.73
N ALA A 34 0.76 -4.05 -52.78
CA ALA A 34 0.34 -2.83 -52.11
C ALA A 34 0.11 -1.86 -53.28
N GLU A 35 -1.15 -1.47 -53.51
CA GLU A 35 -1.40 -0.31 -54.35
C GLU A 35 -0.50 0.79 -53.80
N GLU A 36 0.34 1.37 -54.66
CA GLU A 36 1.15 2.52 -54.27
C GLU A 36 0.20 3.56 -53.67
N SER A 37 0.38 3.84 -52.38
CA SER A 37 -0.48 4.78 -51.66
C SER A 37 -0.35 6.13 -52.34
N LYS A 38 -1.45 6.61 -52.91
CA LYS A 38 -1.48 7.88 -53.61
C LYS A 38 -1.20 9.01 -52.62
N ILE A 39 -0.20 9.83 -52.92
CA ILE A 39 0.10 11.05 -52.18
C ILE A 39 -0.84 12.15 -52.65
N ILE A 40 -1.55 12.77 -51.71
CA ILE A 40 -2.50 13.86 -51.90
C ILE A 40 -1.90 15.10 -51.23
N ARG A 41 -1.70 16.17 -51.99
CA ARG A 41 -1.23 17.46 -51.49
C ARG A 41 -2.41 18.22 -50.90
N VAL A 42 -2.35 18.53 -49.62
CA VAL A 42 -3.43 19.17 -48.88
C VAL A 42 -3.00 20.56 -48.46
N GLY A 43 -3.75 21.59 -48.85
CA GLY A 43 -3.56 22.94 -48.33
C GLY A 43 -3.87 23.00 -46.84
N PHE A 44 -2.95 23.56 -46.06
CA PHE A 44 -3.02 23.57 -44.60
C PHE A 44 -2.80 25.01 -44.07
N PRO A 45 -3.82 25.88 -44.13
CA PRO A 45 -3.71 27.22 -43.56
C PRO A 45 -3.63 27.13 -42.03
N SER A 46 -2.80 27.93 -41.38
CA SER A 46 -2.70 27.91 -39.90
C SER A 46 -3.97 28.49 -39.26
N VAL A 47 -4.83 27.63 -38.71
CA VAL A 47 -6.11 27.98 -38.10
C VAL A 47 -6.29 27.16 -36.82
N SER A 48 -6.38 27.83 -35.67
CA SER A 48 -6.47 27.17 -34.36
C SER A 48 -7.69 26.23 -34.28
N GLY A 49 -7.50 25.03 -33.75
CA GLY A 49 -8.55 24.00 -33.65
C GLY A 49 -8.99 23.35 -34.97
N PHE A 50 -8.75 23.96 -36.13
CA PHE A 50 -9.16 23.41 -37.44
C PHE A 50 -8.00 22.77 -38.20
N THR A 51 -6.93 23.53 -38.44
CA THR A 51 -5.70 23.12 -39.13
C THR A 51 -4.52 23.74 -38.38
N GLU A 52 -4.08 23.06 -37.32
CA GLU A 52 -3.12 23.57 -36.33
C GLU A 52 -1.89 22.66 -36.23
N LYS A 53 -0.77 23.20 -35.76
CA LYS A 53 0.40 22.42 -35.33
C LYS A 53 0.64 22.56 -33.83
N LYS A 54 0.78 21.43 -33.14
CA LYS A 54 1.18 21.35 -31.72
C LYS A 54 2.32 20.36 -31.56
N ASP A 55 3.34 20.75 -30.80
CA ASP A 55 4.52 19.91 -30.48
C ASP A 55 5.21 19.28 -31.70
N GLY A 56 5.22 19.98 -32.83
CA GLY A 56 5.81 19.52 -34.09
C GLY A 56 4.94 18.56 -34.92
N GLY A 57 3.74 18.19 -34.44
CA GLY A 57 2.74 17.39 -35.15
C GLY A 57 1.58 18.23 -35.68
N TYR A 58 0.88 17.71 -36.70
CA TYR A 58 -0.37 18.28 -37.21
C TYR A 58 -1.56 17.83 -36.34
N THR A 59 -2.49 18.74 -36.08
CA THR A 59 -3.70 18.51 -35.29
C THR A 59 -4.85 19.40 -35.78
N GLY A 60 -6.04 19.22 -35.22
CA GLY A 60 -7.23 19.97 -35.58
C GLY A 60 -8.29 19.16 -36.31
N TYR A 61 -9.49 19.73 -36.39
CA TYR A 61 -10.68 19.15 -36.99
C TYR A 61 -10.40 18.59 -38.39
N ALA A 62 -9.87 19.41 -39.30
CA ALA A 62 -9.68 19.00 -40.69
C ALA A 62 -8.57 17.93 -40.82
N TYR A 63 -7.54 18.03 -39.99
CA TYR A 63 -6.47 17.03 -39.95
C TYR A 63 -7.01 15.66 -39.54
N GLU A 64 -7.73 15.55 -38.43
CA GLU A 64 -8.29 14.28 -37.96
C GLU A 64 -9.33 13.71 -38.94
N TYR A 65 -10.12 14.57 -39.56
CA TYR A 65 -11.04 14.15 -40.61
C TYR A 65 -10.28 13.57 -41.82
N LEU A 66 -9.19 14.20 -42.27
CA LEU A 66 -8.34 13.66 -43.33
C LEU A 66 -7.73 12.31 -42.91
N ARG A 67 -7.27 12.17 -41.66
CA ARG A 67 -6.79 10.88 -41.16
C ARG A 67 -7.86 9.80 -41.26
N GLU A 68 -9.10 10.12 -40.94
CA GLU A 68 -10.21 9.17 -41.09
C GLU A 68 -10.49 8.85 -42.57
N ILE A 69 -10.46 9.85 -43.44
CA ILE A 69 -10.60 9.65 -44.91
C ILE A 69 -9.52 8.67 -45.41
N SER A 70 -8.28 8.78 -44.92
CA SER A 70 -7.19 7.89 -45.34
C SER A 70 -7.42 6.42 -45.03
N ILE A 71 -8.23 6.09 -44.01
CA ILE A 71 -8.57 4.69 -43.68
C ILE A 71 -9.38 4.07 -44.82
N TYR A 72 -10.26 4.85 -45.45
CA TYR A 72 -11.16 4.37 -46.51
C TYR A 72 -10.60 4.57 -47.92
N THR A 73 -9.65 5.48 -48.11
CA THR A 73 -9.02 5.76 -49.42
C THR A 73 -7.62 5.17 -49.59
N GLY A 74 -6.92 4.87 -48.48
CA GLY A 74 -5.50 4.51 -48.50
C GLY A 74 -4.57 5.67 -48.88
N TRP A 75 -5.04 6.93 -48.86
CA TRP A 75 -4.25 8.10 -49.23
C TRP A 75 -3.18 8.44 -48.20
N GLN A 76 -2.04 8.92 -48.69
CA GLN A 76 -1.04 9.62 -47.88
C GLN A 76 -1.16 11.12 -48.13
N TYR A 77 -0.88 11.92 -47.11
CA TYR A 77 -1.02 13.38 -47.21
C TYR A 77 0.33 14.08 -47.13
N GLU A 78 0.54 15.02 -48.05
CA GLU A 78 1.60 16.02 -48.00
C GLU A 78 0.94 17.38 -47.71
N PHE A 79 1.25 17.99 -46.57
CA PHE A 79 0.63 19.25 -46.17
C PHE A 79 1.43 20.45 -46.71
N VAL A 80 0.74 21.34 -47.42
CA VAL A 80 1.29 22.58 -47.97
C VAL A 80 0.82 23.74 -47.11
N GLU A 81 1.76 24.34 -46.37
CA GLU A 81 1.49 25.40 -45.40
C GLU A 81 1.71 26.79 -46.02
N LYS A 82 0.61 27.45 -46.38
CA LYS A 82 0.57 28.83 -46.86
C LYS A 82 -0.67 29.54 -46.28
N ASN A 83 -0.78 30.85 -46.50
CA ASN A 83 -2.02 31.56 -46.14
C ASN A 83 -3.18 31.12 -47.07
N LEU A 84 -4.41 31.36 -46.63
CA LEU A 84 -5.60 30.89 -47.34
C LEU A 84 -5.72 31.45 -48.77
N GLU A 85 -5.34 32.71 -49.00
CA GLU A 85 -5.44 33.32 -50.34
C GLU A 85 -4.50 32.64 -51.35
N GLU A 86 -3.27 32.32 -50.93
CA GLU A 86 -2.33 31.54 -51.74
C GLU A 86 -2.83 30.11 -51.99
N LEU A 87 -3.34 29.43 -50.96
CA LEU A 87 -3.83 28.05 -51.09
C LEU A 87 -5.06 27.93 -52.00
N LEU A 88 -5.92 28.95 -52.03
CA LEU A 88 -7.06 28.98 -52.95
C LEU A 88 -6.61 29.03 -54.41
N GLU A 89 -5.56 29.81 -54.70
CA GLU A 89 -4.97 29.90 -56.04
C GLU A 89 -4.19 28.63 -56.39
N ASP A 90 -3.43 28.06 -55.45
CA ASP A 90 -2.77 26.76 -55.62
C ASP A 90 -3.78 25.65 -55.94
N LEU A 91 -4.93 25.60 -55.26
CA LEU A 91 -5.99 24.63 -55.53
C LEU A 91 -6.58 24.82 -56.92
N ARG A 92 -6.76 26.08 -57.33
CA ARG A 92 -7.29 26.43 -58.65
C ARG A 92 -6.34 25.99 -59.76
N ASN A 93 -5.04 26.13 -59.52
CA ASN A 93 -3.97 25.78 -60.46
C ASN A 93 -3.59 24.29 -60.40
N GLY A 94 -4.12 23.53 -59.44
CA GLY A 94 -3.82 22.11 -59.25
C GLY A 94 -2.46 21.84 -58.60
N GLU A 95 -1.89 22.84 -57.92
CA GLU A 95 -0.66 22.70 -57.11
C GLU A 95 -0.92 21.99 -55.78
N ILE A 96 -2.15 22.09 -55.27
CA ILE A 96 -2.68 21.23 -54.22
C ILE A 96 -3.93 20.51 -54.70
N ASP A 97 -4.20 19.35 -54.12
CA ASP A 97 -5.30 18.47 -54.53
C ASP A 97 -6.56 18.68 -53.67
N ILE A 98 -6.40 19.01 -52.39
CA ILE A 98 -7.51 19.20 -51.44
C ILE A 98 -7.31 20.45 -50.59
N LEU A 99 -8.40 21.19 -50.34
CA LEU A 99 -8.49 22.22 -49.30
C LEU A 99 -9.74 22.00 -48.43
N ALA A 100 -9.60 22.12 -47.11
CA ALA A 100 -10.68 21.93 -46.15
C ALA A 100 -11.39 23.25 -45.80
N GLY A 101 -12.60 23.17 -45.23
CA GLY A 101 -13.32 24.34 -44.70
C GLY A 101 -13.95 25.22 -45.78
N MET A 102 -14.16 24.71 -46.98
CA MET A 102 -14.65 25.46 -48.13
C MET A 102 -16.18 25.53 -48.15
N LEU A 103 -16.74 26.72 -48.40
CA LEU A 103 -18.18 26.90 -48.56
C LEU A 103 -18.61 26.58 -50.00
N LYS A 104 -19.69 25.81 -50.15
CA LYS A 104 -20.25 25.43 -51.44
C LYS A 104 -21.40 26.37 -51.84
N ASN A 105 -21.20 27.13 -52.91
CA ASN A 105 -22.18 28.06 -53.49
C ASN A 105 -21.96 28.20 -55.01
N GLU A 106 -22.83 28.93 -55.72
CA GLU A 106 -22.75 29.05 -57.18
C GLU A 106 -21.40 29.58 -57.68
N ALA A 107 -20.81 30.58 -57.00
CA ALA A 107 -19.54 31.17 -57.40
C ALA A 107 -18.37 30.18 -57.22
N THR A 108 -18.30 29.51 -56.06
CA THR A 108 -17.23 28.55 -55.74
C THR A 108 -17.35 27.28 -56.59
N MET A 109 -18.57 26.84 -56.92
CA MET A 109 -18.81 25.69 -57.79
C MET A 109 -18.41 25.93 -59.25
N GLN A 110 -18.26 27.18 -59.70
CA GLN A 110 -17.71 27.47 -61.03
C GLN A 110 -16.19 27.24 -61.08
N ILE A 111 -15.51 27.29 -59.93
CA ILE A 111 -14.04 27.28 -59.83
C ILE A 111 -13.51 25.94 -59.29
N TYR A 112 -14.24 25.31 -58.36
CA TYR A 112 -13.83 24.09 -57.67
C TYR A 112 -14.90 23.00 -57.78
N ASP A 113 -14.50 21.76 -57.52
CA ASP A 113 -15.42 20.65 -57.30
C ASP A 113 -15.51 20.28 -55.82
N PHE A 114 -16.70 19.82 -55.44
CA PHE A 114 -17.06 19.52 -54.07
C PHE A 114 -17.67 18.12 -53.99
N PRO A 115 -17.39 17.36 -52.92
CA PRO A 115 -18.11 16.13 -52.65
C PRO A 115 -19.60 16.40 -52.40
N LYS A 116 -20.37 15.32 -52.46
CA LYS A 116 -21.80 15.29 -52.19
C LYS A 116 -22.08 15.57 -50.71
N TYR A 117 -21.27 15.00 -49.84
CA TYR A 117 -21.41 15.11 -48.38
C TYR A 117 -20.52 16.23 -47.86
N ASP A 118 -21.04 17.00 -46.91
CA ASP A 118 -20.28 17.99 -46.16
C ASP A 118 -19.28 17.33 -45.21
N SER A 119 -18.36 18.14 -44.71
CA SER A 119 -17.33 17.76 -43.73
C SER A 119 -17.59 18.37 -42.37
N GLY A 120 -18.81 18.88 -42.10
CA GLY A 120 -19.15 19.58 -40.87
C GLY A 120 -19.85 20.93 -41.10
N MET A 121 -20.17 21.58 -39.99
CA MET A 121 -20.87 22.86 -39.96
C MET A 121 -19.95 23.95 -39.40
N THR A 122 -19.97 25.12 -40.03
CA THR A 122 -19.38 26.36 -39.53
C THR A 122 -20.48 27.36 -39.26
N TYR A 123 -20.25 28.30 -38.35
CA TYR A 123 -21.25 29.24 -37.90
C TYR A 123 -20.70 30.65 -37.90
N THR A 124 -21.59 31.62 -38.08
CA THR A 124 -21.25 33.02 -37.86
C THR A 124 -21.20 33.27 -36.35
N THR A 125 -20.15 33.92 -35.89
CA THR A 125 -19.94 34.27 -34.48
C THR A 125 -19.95 35.77 -34.30
N LEU A 126 -20.51 36.20 -33.18
CA LEU A 126 -20.27 37.51 -32.59
C LEU A 126 -19.29 37.29 -31.44
N ALA A 127 -18.12 37.93 -31.52
CA ALA A 127 -17.06 37.76 -30.53
C ALA A 127 -16.69 39.10 -29.88
N VAL A 128 -16.31 39.05 -28.61
CA VAL A 128 -15.79 40.16 -27.81
C VAL A 128 -14.40 39.81 -27.27
N LEU A 129 -13.65 40.79 -26.80
CA LEU A 129 -12.41 40.51 -26.07
C LEU A 129 -12.71 39.79 -24.75
N ASP A 130 -11.82 38.86 -24.38
CA ASP A 130 -11.93 38.00 -23.19
C ASP A 130 -12.21 38.77 -21.89
N ASN A 131 -11.75 40.02 -21.83
CA ASN A 131 -11.81 40.88 -20.65
C ASN A 131 -13.17 41.60 -20.50
N ASN A 132 -14.06 41.49 -21.48
CA ASN A 132 -15.35 42.17 -21.46
C ASN A 132 -16.43 41.23 -20.94
N SER A 133 -16.99 41.57 -19.78
CA SER A 133 -18.07 40.84 -19.14
C SER A 133 -19.40 41.02 -19.89
N PHE A 134 -19.64 40.21 -20.93
CA PHE A 134 -20.90 40.16 -21.69
C PHE A 134 -21.62 38.82 -21.55
N ASP A 135 -22.91 38.90 -21.23
CA ASP A 135 -23.79 37.76 -20.96
C ASP A 135 -24.41 37.20 -22.25
N GLU A 136 -24.18 35.91 -22.51
CA GLU A 136 -24.71 35.15 -23.65
C GLU A 136 -26.20 34.80 -23.51
N SER A 137 -26.76 34.90 -22.29
CA SER A 137 -28.11 34.41 -21.97
C SER A 137 -29.22 35.45 -22.14
N LYS A 138 -28.89 36.71 -22.44
CA LYS A 138 -29.85 37.76 -22.79
C LYS A 138 -29.34 38.65 -23.92
N TYR A 139 -29.84 38.42 -25.12
CA TYR A 139 -29.56 39.25 -26.31
C TYR A 139 -29.99 40.72 -26.19
N ILE A 140 -30.72 41.09 -25.13
CA ILE A 140 -31.06 42.47 -24.76
C ILE A 140 -29.81 43.35 -24.55
N ILE A 141 -28.62 42.77 -24.34
CA ILE A 141 -27.37 43.50 -24.10
C ILE A 141 -26.67 43.93 -25.41
N LEU A 142 -27.11 43.41 -26.56
CA LEU A 142 -26.58 43.87 -27.86
C LEU A 142 -27.09 45.27 -28.25
N ASP A 143 -28.12 45.78 -27.58
CA ASP A 143 -28.61 47.14 -27.77
C ASP A 143 -27.55 48.18 -27.34
N GLY A 144 -27.14 49.02 -28.28
CA GLY A 144 -26.12 50.06 -28.20
C GLY A 144 -24.73 49.64 -28.68
N MET A 145 -24.49 48.38 -29.07
CA MET A 145 -23.15 47.90 -29.42
C MET A 145 -22.69 48.36 -30.80
N LYS A 146 -21.39 48.71 -30.89
CA LYS A 146 -20.68 48.87 -32.15
C LYS A 146 -20.10 47.54 -32.59
N VAL A 147 -20.57 47.02 -33.72
CA VAL A 147 -20.21 45.70 -34.22
C VAL A 147 -19.42 45.83 -35.52
N GLY A 148 -18.15 45.44 -35.48
CA GLY A 148 -17.21 45.51 -36.59
C GLY A 148 -17.30 44.30 -37.54
N TYR A 149 -17.25 44.54 -38.85
CA TYR A 149 -17.13 43.48 -39.84
C TYR A 149 -16.36 43.93 -41.09
N LEU A 150 -15.79 42.97 -41.82
CA LEU A 150 -15.15 43.23 -43.12
C LEU A 150 -16.17 43.22 -44.25
N GLU A 151 -16.10 44.18 -45.18
CA GLU A 151 -17.03 44.24 -46.33
C GLU A 151 -16.97 42.99 -47.23
N LYS A 152 -15.82 42.31 -47.27
CA LYS A 152 -15.69 41.00 -47.95
C LYS A 152 -16.59 39.91 -47.33
N ASN A 153 -16.94 40.03 -46.04
CA ASN A 153 -17.90 39.16 -45.38
C ASN A 153 -19.33 39.61 -45.68
N VAL A 154 -19.81 39.32 -46.89
CA VAL A 154 -21.13 39.76 -47.36
C VAL A 154 -22.27 39.11 -46.57
N ASN A 155 -22.05 37.89 -46.05
CA ASN A 155 -23.12 37.09 -45.44
C ASN A 155 -23.25 37.28 -43.92
N GLY A 156 -22.13 37.38 -43.19
CA GLY A 156 -22.15 37.47 -41.72
C GLY A 156 -23.06 38.58 -41.18
N PRO A 157 -22.94 39.83 -41.68
CA PRO A 157 -23.78 40.95 -41.24
C PRO A 157 -25.28 40.74 -41.52
N ASN A 158 -25.64 40.07 -42.62
CA ASN A 158 -27.05 39.81 -42.93
C ASN A 158 -27.65 38.79 -41.96
N VAL A 159 -26.94 37.70 -41.71
CA VAL A 159 -27.36 36.68 -40.72
C VAL A 159 -27.43 37.28 -39.32
N PHE A 160 -26.49 38.16 -38.97
CA PHE A 160 -26.52 38.86 -37.69
C PHE A 160 -27.74 39.79 -37.57
N LYS A 161 -28.11 40.52 -38.63
CA LYS A 161 -29.32 41.33 -38.66
C LYS A 161 -30.58 40.50 -38.46
N GLU A 162 -30.71 39.37 -39.15
CA GLU A 162 -31.84 38.44 -38.97
C GLU A 162 -31.93 37.97 -37.51
N PHE A 163 -30.80 37.58 -36.93
CA PHE A 163 -30.71 37.21 -35.52
C PHE A 163 -31.13 38.35 -34.58
N CYS A 164 -30.74 39.60 -34.86
CA CYS A 164 -31.15 40.76 -34.08
C CYS A 164 -32.66 41.01 -34.16
N GLU A 165 -33.25 40.88 -35.35
CA GLU A 165 -34.69 41.03 -35.58
C GLU A 165 -35.50 39.97 -34.82
N GLU A 166 -35.10 38.70 -34.90
CA GLU A 166 -35.74 37.58 -34.19
C GLU A 166 -35.73 37.77 -32.67
N ASN A 167 -34.64 38.33 -32.14
CA ASN A 167 -34.43 38.57 -30.73
C ASN A 167 -34.87 39.98 -30.25
N LYS A 168 -35.52 40.75 -31.12
CA LYS A 168 -36.07 42.11 -30.84
C LYS A 168 -35.02 43.13 -30.40
N ILE A 169 -33.79 42.98 -30.88
CA ILE A 169 -32.66 43.89 -30.67
C ILE A 169 -32.77 44.99 -31.75
N LYS A 170 -32.74 46.25 -31.34
CA LYS A 170 -33.10 47.37 -32.23
C LYS A 170 -32.01 48.44 -32.35
N ASP A 171 -31.11 48.52 -31.38
CA ASP A 171 -30.09 49.56 -31.33
C ASP A 171 -28.73 48.92 -31.60
N ILE A 172 -28.29 48.78 -32.85
CA ILE A 172 -26.94 48.25 -33.16
C ILE A 172 -26.29 49.14 -34.21
N ASP A 173 -25.03 49.50 -33.97
CA ASP A 173 -24.19 50.23 -34.91
C ASP A 173 -23.23 49.28 -35.63
N LEU A 174 -23.57 48.92 -36.87
CA LEU A 174 -22.75 48.04 -37.70
C LEU A 174 -21.67 48.84 -38.44
N ILE A 175 -20.41 48.62 -38.06
CA ILE A 175 -19.25 49.31 -38.62
C ILE A 175 -18.57 48.41 -39.65
N SER A 176 -18.61 48.83 -40.92
CA SER A 176 -17.95 48.12 -42.02
C SER A 176 -16.54 48.62 -42.26
N TYR A 177 -15.63 47.70 -42.56
CA TYR A 177 -14.26 48.00 -42.95
C TYR A 177 -13.96 47.48 -44.36
N SER A 178 -13.60 48.39 -45.26
CA SER A 178 -13.33 48.12 -46.69
C SER A 178 -11.95 47.53 -46.96
N SER A 179 -11.00 47.74 -46.06
CA SER A 179 -9.62 47.24 -46.14
C SER A 179 -9.18 46.69 -44.78
N GLY A 180 -8.41 45.59 -44.81
CA GLY A 180 -7.93 44.92 -43.60
C GLY A 180 -7.48 43.49 -43.87
N ASN A 181 -6.47 43.02 -43.13
CA ASN A 181 -5.92 41.68 -43.26
C ASN A 181 -6.75 40.64 -42.48
N GLY A 182 -8.05 40.54 -42.77
CA GLY A 182 -8.91 39.53 -42.15
C GLY A 182 -9.22 39.82 -40.66
N ARG A 183 -9.41 38.75 -39.88
CA ARG A 183 -9.79 38.84 -38.47
C ARG A 183 -8.76 39.57 -37.57
N PRO A 184 -7.43 39.42 -37.74
CA PRO A 184 -6.44 40.17 -36.95
C PRO A 184 -6.63 41.69 -37.00
N PHE A 185 -7.06 42.24 -38.14
CA PHE A 185 -7.36 43.66 -38.28
C PHE A 185 -8.59 44.06 -37.46
N LEU A 186 -9.67 43.28 -37.52
CA LEU A 186 -10.88 43.53 -36.70
C LEU A 186 -10.59 43.43 -35.20
N LEU A 187 -9.71 42.50 -34.80
CA LEU A 187 -9.25 42.36 -33.42
C LEU A 187 -8.50 43.59 -32.94
N GLU A 188 -7.65 44.19 -33.77
CA GLU A 188 -6.96 45.44 -33.45
C GLU A 188 -7.97 46.58 -33.24
N LYS A 189 -8.97 46.70 -34.12
CA LYS A 189 -10.05 47.69 -34.00
C LYS A 189 -10.87 47.53 -32.73
N MET A 190 -11.11 46.29 -32.31
CA MET A 190 -11.78 45.98 -31.05
C MET A 190 -10.90 46.32 -29.83
N LYS A 191 -9.58 46.06 -29.89
CA LYS A 191 -8.60 46.45 -28.84
C LYS A 191 -8.46 47.97 -28.69
N ASP A 192 -8.55 48.70 -29.81
CA ASP A 192 -8.54 50.16 -29.83
C ASP A 192 -9.85 50.79 -29.30
N GLY A 193 -10.88 49.97 -29.07
CA GLY A 193 -12.20 50.41 -28.61
C GLY A 193 -13.03 51.11 -29.69
N GLU A 194 -12.69 50.93 -30.97
CA GLU A 194 -13.51 51.45 -32.09
C GLU A 194 -14.83 50.69 -32.23
N VAL A 195 -14.80 49.38 -31.94
CA VAL A 195 -15.94 48.46 -31.93
C VAL A 195 -15.94 47.67 -30.63
N ASP A 196 -17.14 47.31 -30.14
CA ASP A 196 -17.33 46.53 -28.92
C ASP A 196 -17.29 45.02 -29.17
N ALA A 197 -17.69 44.60 -30.39
CA ALA A 197 -17.70 43.21 -30.84
C ALA A 197 -17.38 43.10 -32.33
N ILE A 198 -17.03 41.90 -32.78
CA ILE A 198 -16.73 41.62 -34.20
C ILE A 198 -17.52 40.42 -34.73
N ILE A 199 -17.94 40.51 -36.00
CA ILE A 199 -18.58 39.40 -36.72
C ILE A 199 -17.53 38.61 -37.50
N GLY A 200 -17.48 37.30 -37.28
CA GLY A 200 -16.63 36.40 -38.07
C GLY A 200 -17.15 34.97 -38.13
N GLY A 201 -16.29 34.03 -38.50
CA GLY A 201 -16.61 32.61 -38.47
C GLY A 201 -16.03 31.94 -37.21
N ASP A 202 -16.72 30.95 -36.68
CA ASP A 202 -16.27 30.14 -35.54
C ASP A 202 -14.92 29.46 -35.76
N LEU A 203 -14.61 29.09 -37.01
CA LEU A 203 -13.31 28.54 -37.38
C LEU A 203 -12.17 29.56 -37.28
N THR A 204 -12.45 30.85 -37.18
CA THR A 204 -11.42 31.91 -37.21
C THR A 204 -11.16 32.54 -35.85
N VAL A 205 -11.88 32.14 -34.80
CA VAL A 205 -11.85 32.79 -33.49
C VAL A 205 -10.47 32.62 -32.86
N ASP A 206 -9.89 33.73 -32.38
CA ASP A 206 -8.63 33.73 -31.64
C ASP A 206 -8.86 33.33 -30.17
N SER A 207 -7.84 32.74 -29.55
CA SER A 207 -7.84 32.38 -28.13
C SER A 207 -8.13 33.52 -27.15
N ASN A 208 -7.95 34.78 -27.55
CA ASN A 208 -8.20 35.96 -26.69
C ASN A 208 -9.61 36.56 -26.87
N GLU A 209 -10.54 35.79 -27.45
CA GLU A 209 -11.90 36.22 -27.77
C GLU A 209 -12.94 35.29 -27.14
N ASN A 210 -14.02 35.88 -26.63
CA ASN A 210 -15.21 35.15 -26.18
C ASN A 210 -16.32 35.25 -27.23
N VAL A 211 -16.86 34.10 -27.63
CA VAL A 211 -17.96 34.02 -28.60
C VAL A 211 -19.29 34.16 -27.87
N ILE A 212 -19.88 35.35 -27.89
CA ILE A 212 -21.10 35.65 -27.14
C ILE A 212 -22.40 35.31 -27.87
N ALA A 213 -22.33 35.09 -29.19
CA ALA A 213 -23.46 34.58 -29.96
C ALA A 213 -22.98 33.80 -31.20
N LYS A 214 -23.77 32.80 -31.58
CA LYS A 214 -23.50 31.92 -32.72
C LYS A 214 -24.77 31.69 -33.51
N PHE A 215 -24.74 31.91 -34.82
CA PHE A 215 -25.94 31.84 -35.67
C PHE A 215 -25.62 31.50 -37.14
N GLY A 216 -26.66 31.13 -37.89
CA GLY A 216 -26.59 30.82 -39.32
C GLY A 216 -25.58 29.74 -39.69
N GLY A 217 -25.73 28.55 -39.11
CA GLY A 217 -24.91 27.39 -39.43
C GLY A 217 -24.95 27.04 -40.91
N LYS A 218 -23.78 26.85 -41.52
CA LYS A 218 -23.61 26.50 -42.93
C LYS A 218 -22.68 25.30 -43.06
N PRO A 219 -22.98 24.36 -43.97
CA PRO A 219 -22.09 23.24 -44.21
C PRO A 219 -20.79 23.72 -44.88
N HIS A 220 -19.66 23.20 -44.42
CA HIS A 220 -18.38 23.33 -45.09
C HIS A 220 -17.92 21.99 -45.66
N TYR A 221 -17.12 22.04 -46.70
CA TYR A 221 -16.72 20.89 -47.49
C TYR A 221 -15.20 20.86 -47.65
N PHE A 222 -14.68 19.68 -47.96
CA PHE A 222 -13.43 19.59 -48.72
C PHE A 222 -13.70 20.03 -50.16
N ALA A 223 -12.77 20.76 -50.77
CA ALA A 223 -12.82 21.12 -52.18
C ALA A 223 -11.59 20.57 -52.90
N THR A 224 -11.74 20.29 -54.18
CA THR A 224 -10.66 19.89 -55.09
C THR A 224 -10.69 20.75 -56.35
N THR A 225 -9.59 20.73 -57.11
CA THR A 225 -9.52 21.34 -58.45
C THR A 225 -10.66 20.86 -59.36
N LYS A 226 -11.18 21.75 -60.20
CA LYS A 226 -12.24 21.45 -61.15
C LYS A 226 -11.87 20.28 -62.07
N GLY A 227 -12.77 19.31 -62.21
CA GLY A 227 -12.60 18.12 -63.04
C GLY A 227 -11.82 16.98 -62.38
N ASN A 228 -11.42 17.10 -61.12
CA ASN A 228 -10.68 16.04 -60.42
C ASN A 228 -11.62 14.94 -59.88
N SER A 229 -12.19 14.16 -60.80
CA SER A 229 -13.17 13.11 -60.48
C SER A 229 -12.64 12.04 -59.53
N GLU A 230 -11.35 11.71 -59.60
CA GLU A 230 -10.75 10.68 -58.76
C GLU A 230 -10.74 11.08 -57.28
N VAL A 231 -10.35 12.33 -56.97
CA VAL A 231 -10.39 12.86 -55.61
C VAL A 231 -11.84 13.02 -55.13
N ILE A 232 -12.75 13.47 -56.00
CA ILE A 232 -14.19 13.54 -55.67
C ILE A 232 -14.78 12.18 -55.33
N GLU A 233 -14.47 11.14 -56.10
CA GLU A 233 -14.96 9.78 -55.83
C GLU A 233 -14.39 9.22 -54.52
N GLY A 234 -13.10 9.45 -54.26
CA GLY A 234 -12.46 9.09 -52.99
C GLY A 234 -13.10 9.78 -51.80
N LEU A 235 -13.27 11.10 -51.86
CA LEU A 235 -13.93 11.90 -50.82
C LEU A 235 -15.38 11.47 -50.60
N ASN A 236 -16.16 11.29 -51.68
CA ASN A 236 -17.55 10.84 -51.57
C ASN A 236 -17.68 9.49 -50.88
N ARG A 237 -16.83 8.53 -51.24
CA ARG A 237 -16.84 7.19 -50.65
C ARG A 237 -16.43 7.22 -49.19
N ALA A 238 -15.34 7.91 -48.87
CA ALA A 238 -14.80 7.96 -47.52
C ALA A 238 -15.74 8.72 -46.58
N ILE A 239 -16.19 9.92 -46.96
CA ILE A 239 -17.09 10.72 -46.12
C ILE A 239 -18.42 9.99 -45.91
N TYR A 240 -18.96 9.33 -46.95
CA TYR A 240 -20.15 8.49 -46.78
C TYR A 240 -19.90 7.40 -45.74
N LYS A 241 -18.79 6.67 -45.84
CA LYS A 241 -18.47 5.58 -44.91
C LYS A 241 -18.24 6.05 -43.49
N ILE A 242 -17.56 7.17 -43.30
CA ILE A 242 -17.37 7.80 -41.99
C ILE A 242 -18.73 8.10 -41.34
N LYS A 243 -19.66 8.72 -42.09
CA LYS A 243 -20.98 9.07 -41.57
C LYS A 243 -21.91 7.86 -41.39
N ASP A 244 -21.72 6.80 -42.18
CA ASP A 244 -22.44 5.52 -42.07
C ASP A 244 -22.00 4.74 -40.81
N ASP A 245 -20.69 4.70 -40.55
CA ASP A 245 -20.09 3.98 -39.42
C ASP A 245 -20.17 4.79 -38.11
N ASN A 246 -20.04 6.13 -38.17
CA ASN A 246 -20.18 7.06 -37.05
C ASN A 246 -20.98 8.32 -37.45
N PRO A 247 -22.32 8.32 -37.27
CA PRO A 247 -23.18 9.46 -37.63
C PRO A 247 -22.87 10.77 -36.88
N TYR A 248 -22.17 10.71 -35.75
CA TYR A 248 -21.84 11.87 -34.91
C TYR A 248 -20.38 12.33 -35.06
N PHE A 249 -19.64 11.82 -36.04
CA PHE A 249 -18.21 12.10 -36.20
C PHE A 249 -17.92 13.61 -36.27
N ASP A 250 -18.64 14.34 -37.12
CA ASP A 250 -18.50 15.79 -37.27
C ASP A 250 -18.77 16.54 -35.96
N GLN A 251 -19.83 16.16 -35.26
CA GLN A 251 -20.21 16.78 -33.98
C GLN A 251 -19.18 16.48 -32.89
N THR A 252 -18.59 15.30 -32.89
CA THR A 252 -17.54 14.89 -31.95
C THR A 252 -16.28 15.72 -32.16
N LEU A 253 -15.82 15.84 -33.40
CA LEU A 253 -14.68 16.68 -33.75
C LEU A 253 -14.98 18.15 -33.45
N TYR A 254 -16.19 18.62 -33.75
CA TYR A 254 -16.59 19.99 -33.48
C TYR A 254 -16.55 20.31 -31.98
N SER A 255 -17.07 19.38 -31.15
CA SER A 255 -17.10 19.55 -29.69
C SER A 255 -15.70 19.56 -29.09
N LYS A 256 -14.84 18.66 -29.58
CA LYS A 256 -13.43 18.54 -29.16
C LYS A 256 -12.62 19.81 -29.41
N TYR A 257 -12.79 20.43 -30.58
CA TYR A 257 -11.92 21.52 -31.02
C TYR A 257 -12.50 22.92 -30.78
N PHE A 258 -13.82 23.05 -30.78
CA PHE A 258 -14.48 24.35 -30.70
C PHE A 258 -15.29 24.50 -29.41
N VAL A 259 -16.15 23.56 -29.02
CA VAL A 259 -17.05 23.74 -27.85
C VAL A 259 -16.32 23.81 -26.50
N ASN A 260 -15.37 22.90 -26.25
CA ASN A 260 -14.70 22.82 -24.95
C ASN A 260 -13.71 23.98 -24.68
N ASN A 261 -13.36 24.76 -25.70
CA ASN A 261 -12.49 25.93 -25.55
C ASN A 261 -13.26 27.22 -25.25
N TYR A 262 -14.55 27.31 -25.55
CA TYR A 262 -15.35 28.54 -25.35
C TYR A 262 -15.92 28.69 -23.92
N ASN A 263 -16.11 27.60 -23.18
CA ASN A 263 -16.98 27.59 -21.98
C ASN A 263 -16.27 27.72 -20.62
N ASN A 264 -14.97 28.00 -20.57
CA ASN A 264 -14.21 27.97 -19.30
C ASN A 264 -14.25 29.30 -18.51
N ASN A 265 -14.76 30.38 -19.11
CA ASN A 265 -14.81 31.70 -18.47
C ASN A 265 -16.24 32.01 -18.01
N LEU A 266 -16.43 32.16 -16.70
CA LEU A 266 -17.72 32.56 -16.13
C LEU A 266 -17.95 34.05 -16.40
N VAL A 267 -18.89 34.37 -17.29
CA VAL A 267 -19.24 35.74 -17.61
C VAL A 267 -20.54 36.16 -16.94
N MET A 268 -20.53 37.34 -16.30
CA MET A 268 -21.68 37.89 -15.57
C MET A 268 -22.06 39.29 -16.07
N THR A 269 -23.35 39.58 -16.04
CA THR A 269 -23.86 40.94 -16.26
C THR A 269 -23.48 41.87 -15.12
N LYS A 270 -23.47 43.18 -15.40
CA LYS A 270 -23.35 44.22 -14.35
C LYS A 270 -24.42 44.09 -13.28
N ASP A 271 -25.64 43.70 -13.66
CA ASP A 271 -26.75 43.52 -12.73
C ASP A 271 -26.56 42.28 -11.85
N GLU A 272 -26.08 41.17 -12.40
CA GLU A 272 -25.72 39.97 -11.64
C GLU A 272 -24.58 40.23 -10.66
N VAL A 273 -23.51 40.90 -11.11
CA VAL A 273 -22.40 41.31 -10.24
C VAL A 273 -22.89 42.23 -9.11
N ASN A 274 -23.82 43.14 -9.40
CA ASN A 274 -24.42 44.00 -8.38
C ASN A 274 -25.37 43.23 -7.46
N TYR A 275 -26.11 42.25 -7.97
CA TYR A 275 -26.95 41.35 -7.20
C TYR A 275 -26.11 40.55 -6.22
N ILE A 276 -24.99 39.96 -6.66
CA ILE A 276 -24.07 39.16 -5.82
C ILE A 276 -23.51 39.97 -4.64
N LYS A 277 -23.25 41.27 -4.83
CA LYS A 277 -22.79 42.14 -3.73
C LYS A 277 -23.80 42.29 -2.60
N HIS A 278 -25.09 42.12 -2.89
CA HIS A 278 -26.19 42.33 -1.94
C HIS A 278 -26.97 41.05 -1.62
N MET A 279 -26.69 39.94 -2.31
CA MET A 279 -27.37 38.68 -2.07
C MET A 279 -26.94 38.08 -0.72
N ASN A 280 -27.88 37.39 -0.09
CA ASN A 280 -27.57 36.54 1.05
C ASN A 280 -26.88 35.25 0.57
N SER A 281 -26.31 34.51 1.51
CA SER A 281 -25.83 33.15 1.29
C SER A 281 -26.96 32.24 0.79
N ILE A 282 -26.61 31.31 -0.09
CA ILE A 282 -27.49 30.28 -0.63
C ILE A 282 -27.42 29.07 0.28
N ARG A 283 -28.57 28.62 0.80
CA ARG A 283 -28.64 27.44 1.68
C ARG A 283 -28.47 26.18 0.85
N ALA A 284 -27.33 25.51 1.01
CA ALA A 284 -26.89 24.43 0.14
C ALA A 284 -26.89 23.09 0.88
N ALA A 285 -27.81 22.19 0.53
CA ALA A 285 -27.86 20.87 1.15
C ALA A 285 -26.82 19.93 0.60
N TYR A 286 -26.14 19.20 1.49
CA TYR A 286 -25.32 18.04 1.17
C TYR A 286 -25.84 16.83 1.94
N VAL A 287 -25.76 15.64 1.30
CA VAL A 287 -26.13 14.38 1.94
C VAL A 287 -24.89 13.78 2.59
N ASP A 288 -24.94 13.59 3.90
CA ASP A 288 -23.79 13.15 4.68
C ASP A 288 -23.50 11.64 4.57
N GLY A 289 -22.28 11.23 4.93
CA GLY A 289 -21.86 9.82 4.99
C GLY A 289 -21.31 9.24 3.69
N LEU A 290 -21.13 10.09 2.67
CA LEU A 290 -20.81 9.70 1.29
C LEU A 290 -19.35 9.98 0.91
N MET A 291 -18.37 9.54 1.71
CA MET A 291 -16.95 9.74 1.40
C MET A 291 -16.51 8.92 0.16
N PRO A 292 -15.80 9.50 -0.84
CA PRO A 292 -15.23 10.86 -0.94
C PRO A 292 -16.14 11.94 -1.55
N ILE A 293 -17.36 11.60 -1.96
CA ILE A 293 -18.26 12.45 -2.75
C ILE A 293 -18.76 13.66 -1.95
N GLN A 294 -19.30 13.42 -0.76
CA GLN A 294 -19.76 14.46 0.18
C GLN A 294 -19.90 13.85 1.57
N TYR A 295 -19.32 14.48 2.59
CA TYR A 295 -19.38 14.00 3.97
C TYR A 295 -19.05 15.13 4.94
N TYR A 296 -19.48 14.99 6.18
CA TYR A 296 -19.09 15.86 7.27
C TYR A 296 -17.75 15.40 7.85
N ASP A 297 -16.75 16.27 7.86
CA ASP A 297 -15.48 15.99 8.48
C ASP A 297 -15.47 16.50 9.92
N GLU A 298 -15.50 15.56 10.87
CA GLU A 298 -15.48 15.83 12.31
C GLU A 298 -14.20 16.57 12.77
N ASP A 299 -13.07 16.39 12.06
CA ASP A 299 -11.80 17.04 12.44
C ASP A 299 -11.80 18.54 12.11
N THR A 300 -12.43 18.91 11.00
CA THR A 300 -12.51 20.32 10.55
C THR A 300 -13.85 20.98 10.88
N ASN A 301 -14.84 20.19 11.32
CA ASN A 301 -16.19 20.62 11.64
C ASN A 301 -16.87 21.34 10.45
N GLN A 302 -16.62 20.83 9.23
CA GLN A 302 -17.06 21.38 7.95
C GLN A 302 -17.40 20.24 6.97
N PRO A 303 -18.32 20.46 6.02
CA PRO A 303 -18.52 19.50 4.93
C PRO A 303 -17.28 19.45 4.02
N LYS A 304 -17.01 18.27 3.48
CA LYS A 304 -15.94 17.98 2.53
C LYS A 304 -16.42 17.02 1.46
N GLY A 305 -15.62 16.91 0.40
CA GLY A 305 -15.85 15.96 -0.69
C GLY A 305 -15.92 16.65 -2.05
N ILE A 306 -16.05 15.83 -3.08
CA ILE A 306 -16.05 16.25 -4.48
C ILE A 306 -17.13 17.31 -4.75
N PHE A 307 -18.37 17.10 -4.30
CA PHE A 307 -19.45 18.05 -4.55
C PHE A 307 -19.25 19.37 -3.79
N VAL A 308 -18.71 19.28 -2.56
CA VAL A 308 -18.43 20.46 -1.75
C VAL A 308 -17.32 21.30 -2.38
N ASP A 309 -16.25 20.66 -2.85
CA ASP A 309 -15.14 21.33 -3.53
C ASP A 309 -15.58 21.92 -4.89
N ALA A 310 -16.51 21.28 -5.61
CA ALA A 310 -17.10 21.86 -6.82
C ALA A 310 -17.90 23.13 -6.50
N MET A 311 -18.67 23.14 -5.41
CA MET A 311 -19.36 24.34 -4.94
C MET A 311 -18.39 25.42 -4.45
N ASN A 312 -17.26 25.05 -3.83
CA ASN A 312 -16.22 26.01 -3.45
C ASN A 312 -15.60 26.69 -4.67
N LEU A 313 -15.36 25.94 -5.76
CA LEU A 313 -14.87 26.50 -7.01
C LEU A 313 -15.91 27.44 -7.66
N ILE A 314 -17.19 27.08 -7.61
CA ILE A 314 -18.29 27.98 -8.00
C ILE A 314 -18.29 29.24 -7.13
N SER A 315 -18.13 29.11 -5.82
CA SER A 315 -18.07 30.24 -4.88
C SER A 315 -16.92 31.18 -5.23
N GLU A 316 -15.74 30.64 -5.54
CA GLU A 316 -14.56 31.41 -5.94
C GLU A 316 -14.77 32.14 -7.26
N ARG A 317 -15.30 31.46 -8.30
CA ARG A 317 -15.52 32.05 -9.62
C ARG A 317 -16.66 33.05 -9.62
N ALA A 318 -17.74 32.74 -8.91
CA ALA A 318 -18.99 33.49 -8.98
C ALA A 318 -19.15 34.53 -7.87
N GLY A 319 -18.34 34.49 -6.81
CA GLY A 319 -18.52 35.34 -5.63
C GLY A 319 -19.76 34.99 -4.80
N ILE A 320 -20.42 33.86 -5.08
CA ILE A 320 -21.56 33.34 -4.33
C ILE A 320 -21.09 32.79 -2.98
N LYS A 321 -21.88 32.97 -1.93
CA LYS A 321 -21.64 32.32 -0.64
C LYS A 321 -22.63 31.19 -0.42
N PHE A 322 -22.16 30.05 0.08
CA PHE A 322 -22.98 28.90 0.41
C PHE A 322 -23.03 28.70 1.93
N ASP A 323 -24.25 28.56 2.46
CA ASP A 323 -24.49 28.10 3.83
C ASP A 323 -24.86 26.62 3.75
N TYR A 324 -23.92 25.75 4.08
CA TYR A 324 -24.15 24.32 3.96
C TYR A 324 -25.11 23.79 5.02
N VAL A 325 -26.10 23.03 4.57
CA VAL A 325 -27.12 22.39 5.41
C VAL A 325 -26.97 20.87 5.30
N ARG A 326 -26.82 20.20 6.44
CA ARG A 326 -26.65 18.75 6.50
C ARG A 326 -28.00 18.05 6.33
N ALA A 327 -28.10 17.14 5.36
CA ALA A 327 -29.17 16.16 5.24
C ALA A 327 -28.61 14.74 5.47
N LYS A 328 -29.39 13.85 6.07
CA LYS A 328 -28.99 12.45 6.29
C LYS A 328 -29.30 11.57 5.10
N THR A 329 -30.37 11.87 4.36
CA THR A 329 -30.79 11.11 3.17
C THR A 329 -31.06 12.06 2.00
N TYR A 330 -31.04 11.53 0.77
CA TYR A 330 -31.52 12.29 -0.39
C TYR A 330 -33.00 12.65 -0.26
N ASN A 331 -33.85 11.72 0.21
CA ASN A 331 -35.25 12.01 0.46
C ASN A 331 -35.46 13.17 1.47
N GLU A 332 -34.67 13.24 2.54
CA GLU A 332 -34.69 14.37 3.48
C GLU A 332 -34.28 15.66 2.78
N ALA A 333 -33.20 15.64 1.98
CA ALA A 333 -32.79 16.82 1.20
C ALA A 333 -33.90 17.28 0.22
N TYR A 334 -34.57 16.35 -0.46
CA TYR A 334 -35.69 16.67 -1.35
C TYR A 334 -36.90 17.24 -0.61
N GLU A 335 -37.22 16.72 0.59
CA GLU A 335 -38.27 17.28 1.44
C GLU A 335 -37.92 18.67 1.95
N MET A 336 -36.67 18.89 2.39
CA MET A 336 -36.16 20.21 2.79
C MET A 336 -36.24 21.22 1.64
N MET A 337 -35.94 20.80 0.41
CA MET A 337 -36.07 21.62 -0.80
C MET A 337 -37.53 22.03 -1.02
N ARG A 338 -38.44 21.05 -1.06
CA ARG A 338 -39.88 21.29 -1.22
C ARG A 338 -40.43 22.23 -0.15
N ASP A 339 -40.00 22.04 1.09
CA ASP A 339 -40.47 22.81 2.24
C ASP A 339 -39.80 24.20 2.35
N GLY A 340 -38.86 24.53 1.45
CA GLY A 340 -38.19 25.84 1.37
C GLY A 340 -37.14 26.08 2.45
N GLN A 341 -36.64 25.02 3.08
CA GLN A 341 -35.60 25.07 4.11
C GLN A 341 -34.20 25.26 3.51
N ILE A 342 -34.04 24.87 2.25
CA ILE A 342 -32.80 24.99 1.47
C ILE A 342 -33.12 25.59 0.09
N ASP A 343 -32.10 26.13 -0.56
CA ASP A 343 -32.21 26.76 -1.88
C ASP A 343 -31.65 25.86 -2.97
N ILE A 344 -30.60 25.08 -2.66
CA ILE A 344 -30.00 24.10 -3.58
C ILE A 344 -29.69 22.77 -2.91
N ILE A 345 -29.65 21.69 -3.70
CA ILE A 345 -29.03 20.40 -3.35
C ILE A 345 -27.78 20.26 -4.20
N ILE A 346 -26.61 20.16 -3.57
CA ILE A 346 -25.33 20.31 -4.29
C ILE A 346 -25.00 19.14 -5.22
N GLY A 347 -25.58 17.97 -4.99
CA GLY A 347 -25.41 16.79 -5.85
C GLY A 347 -26.69 15.98 -5.93
N ALA A 348 -27.67 16.47 -6.68
CA ALA A 348 -28.92 15.76 -6.95
C ALA A 348 -28.74 14.80 -8.15
N VAL A 349 -29.35 13.61 -8.06
CA VAL A 349 -29.46 12.71 -9.22
C VAL A 349 -30.24 13.43 -10.34
N ASN A 350 -29.75 13.33 -11.58
CA ASN A 350 -30.35 13.91 -12.77
C ASN A 350 -31.63 13.15 -13.20
N ASP A 351 -32.67 13.22 -12.38
CA ASP A 351 -33.97 12.58 -12.62
C ASP A 351 -35.10 13.62 -12.56
N TYR A 352 -35.64 13.96 -13.74
CA TYR A 352 -36.75 14.90 -13.86
C TYR A 352 -38.02 14.45 -13.15
N SER A 353 -38.23 13.14 -12.98
CA SER A 353 -39.39 12.62 -12.24
C SER A 353 -39.31 12.96 -10.76
N ILE A 354 -38.10 12.90 -10.18
CA ILE A 354 -37.83 13.32 -8.81
C ILE A 354 -37.92 14.85 -8.69
N ALA A 355 -37.34 15.56 -9.66
CA ALA A 355 -37.37 17.03 -9.72
C ALA A 355 -38.81 17.57 -9.73
N ASP A 356 -39.68 17.00 -10.58
CA ASP A 356 -41.10 17.35 -10.65
C ASP A 356 -41.85 16.99 -9.36
N LYS A 357 -41.56 15.82 -8.77
CA LYS A 357 -42.20 15.35 -7.53
C LYS A 357 -41.93 16.28 -6.34
N TYR A 358 -40.73 16.84 -6.25
CA TYR A 358 -40.31 17.68 -5.13
C TYR A 358 -40.15 19.17 -5.48
N ASP A 359 -40.61 19.59 -6.66
CA ASP A 359 -40.71 20.98 -7.11
C ASP A 359 -39.36 21.72 -7.17
N PHE A 360 -38.39 21.15 -7.89
CA PHE A 360 -37.09 21.78 -8.14
C PHE A 360 -36.63 21.60 -9.60
N MET A 361 -35.66 22.41 -10.03
CA MET A 361 -35.02 22.37 -11.35
C MET A 361 -33.64 21.69 -11.25
N LEU A 362 -33.17 21.11 -12.35
CA LEU A 362 -31.82 20.54 -12.47
C LEU A 362 -30.96 21.42 -13.37
N THR A 363 -29.69 21.61 -13.01
CA THR A 363 -28.67 22.21 -13.89
C THR A 363 -28.18 21.21 -14.94
N LYS A 364 -27.18 21.59 -15.75
CA LYS A 364 -26.38 20.57 -16.48
C LYS A 364 -25.78 19.57 -15.48
N VAL A 365 -25.58 18.35 -15.97
CA VAL A 365 -24.75 17.35 -15.29
C VAL A 365 -23.34 17.90 -15.19
N TYR A 366 -22.77 17.85 -13.99
CA TYR A 366 -21.40 18.29 -13.75
C TYR A 366 -20.50 17.15 -13.27
N LEU A 367 -21.08 16.01 -12.89
CA LEU A 367 -20.34 14.80 -12.57
C LEU A 367 -21.23 13.60 -12.84
N ASP A 368 -20.65 12.53 -13.35
CA ASP A 368 -21.26 11.21 -13.41
C ASP A 368 -20.35 10.20 -12.70
N TYR A 369 -20.95 9.11 -12.20
CA TYR A 369 -20.20 7.97 -11.71
C TYR A 369 -20.90 6.67 -12.02
N GLU A 370 -20.10 5.63 -12.20
CA GLU A 370 -20.58 4.25 -12.29
C GLU A 370 -21.08 3.76 -10.93
N VAL A 371 -22.17 3.01 -10.93
CA VAL A 371 -22.64 2.25 -9.77
C VAL A 371 -22.00 0.87 -9.78
N LEU A 372 -21.26 0.53 -8.74
CA LEU A 372 -20.58 -0.74 -8.60
C LEU A 372 -21.29 -1.63 -7.58
N LYS A 373 -21.38 -2.93 -7.88
CA LYS A 373 -21.81 -3.96 -6.93
C LYS A 373 -20.58 -4.65 -6.37
N VAL A 374 -20.53 -4.81 -5.06
CA VAL A 374 -19.48 -5.61 -4.40
C VAL A 374 -20.12 -6.84 -3.78
N VAL A 375 -19.56 -8.02 -4.02
CA VAL A 375 -20.05 -9.30 -3.52
C VAL A 375 -18.95 -10.06 -2.78
N ASN A 376 -19.33 -10.98 -1.90
CA ASN A 376 -18.38 -11.89 -1.28
C ASN A 376 -17.92 -12.98 -2.29
N ASN A 377 -16.62 -13.24 -2.37
CA ASN A 377 -15.97 -14.14 -3.32
C ASN A 377 -16.06 -15.63 -2.90
N GLU A 378 -16.26 -15.93 -1.62
CA GLU A 378 -16.25 -17.31 -1.10
C GLU A 378 -17.66 -17.93 -1.03
N ARG A 379 -18.72 -17.15 -1.26
CA ARG A 379 -20.09 -17.63 -1.10
C ARG A 379 -20.62 -18.30 -2.38
N ASN A 380 -21.15 -19.52 -2.25
CA ASN A 380 -21.80 -20.24 -3.35
C ASN A 380 -23.09 -19.50 -3.79
N ASN A 381 -23.26 -19.31 -5.11
CA ASN A 381 -24.43 -18.70 -5.78
C ASN A 381 -25.81 -19.37 -5.51
N ASN A 382 -25.91 -20.30 -4.56
CA ASN A 382 -27.09 -21.14 -4.31
C ASN A 382 -27.90 -20.74 -3.06
N GLU A 383 -27.57 -19.64 -2.37
CA GLU A 383 -28.39 -19.13 -1.26
C GLU A 383 -29.60 -18.33 -1.76
N VAL A 384 -30.75 -18.56 -1.12
CA VAL A 384 -32.08 -18.18 -1.65
C VAL A 384 -32.47 -16.72 -1.34
N LYS A 385 -31.81 -16.04 -0.39
CA LYS A 385 -32.19 -14.67 0.03
C LYS A 385 -30.98 -13.73 0.01
N GLU A 386 -31.06 -12.67 -0.80
CA GLU A 386 -30.01 -11.65 -0.90
C GLU A 386 -30.04 -10.72 0.33
N ILE A 387 -28.90 -10.50 1.00
CA ILE A 387 -28.75 -9.53 2.10
C ILE A 387 -27.87 -8.39 1.60
N ILE A 388 -28.46 -7.23 1.39
CA ILE A 388 -27.77 -6.07 0.82
C ILE A 388 -27.37 -5.12 1.95
N ALA A 389 -26.06 -4.86 2.08
CA ALA A 389 -25.56 -3.83 2.96
C ALA A 389 -25.62 -2.47 2.25
N LEU A 390 -26.23 -1.47 2.88
CA LEU A 390 -26.24 -0.09 2.38
C LEU A 390 -25.91 0.88 3.52
N PRO A 391 -25.28 2.04 3.26
CA PRO A 391 -25.09 3.02 4.31
C PRO A 391 -26.45 3.64 4.72
N ILE A 392 -26.59 3.99 6.01
CA ILE A 392 -27.72 4.77 6.52
C ILE A 392 -27.79 6.06 5.72
N GLY A 393 -28.98 6.44 5.27
CA GLY A 393 -29.11 7.61 4.41
C GLY A 393 -29.41 7.28 2.95
N HIS A 394 -29.08 6.05 2.53
CA HIS A 394 -29.19 5.64 1.14
C HIS A 394 -30.53 5.01 0.83
N ASP A 395 -31.14 5.48 -0.25
CA ASP A 395 -32.29 4.82 -0.83
C ASP A 395 -31.85 3.49 -1.49
N PRO A 396 -32.69 2.45 -1.42
CA PRO A 396 -32.47 1.25 -2.19
C PRO A 396 -32.37 1.61 -3.66
N LEU A 397 -31.37 1.09 -4.35
CA LEU A 397 -31.39 1.05 -5.83
C LEU A 397 -32.68 0.35 -6.28
N ASN A 398 -33.12 0.58 -7.52
CA ASN A 398 -34.26 -0.10 -8.14
C ASN A 398 -33.96 -1.61 -8.34
N LEU A 399 -33.83 -2.32 -7.23
CA LEU A 399 -33.43 -3.71 -7.14
C LEU A 399 -34.66 -4.59 -7.36
N THR A 400 -34.50 -5.61 -8.19
CA THR A 400 -35.55 -6.58 -8.50
C THR A 400 -35.24 -7.91 -7.80
N GLY A 401 -36.26 -8.54 -7.20
CA GLY A 401 -36.13 -9.81 -6.48
C GLY A 401 -36.39 -9.73 -4.98
N GLU A 402 -36.27 -10.86 -4.28
CA GLU A 402 -36.40 -10.94 -2.82
C GLU A 402 -35.05 -10.65 -2.14
N TYR A 403 -34.98 -9.52 -1.46
CA TYR A 403 -33.79 -9.10 -0.72
C TYR A 403 -34.16 -8.59 0.69
N GLU A 404 -33.16 -8.55 1.57
CA GLU A 404 -33.19 -7.92 2.88
C GLU A 404 -32.10 -6.84 2.93
N ILE A 405 -32.47 -5.60 3.26
CA ILE A 405 -31.51 -4.51 3.39
C ILE A 405 -31.07 -4.40 4.85
N LYS A 406 -29.75 -4.31 5.07
CA LYS A 406 -29.16 -3.95 6.35
C LYS A 406 -28.39 -2.65 6.22
N TYR A 407 -28.74 -1.69 7.08
CA TYR A 407 -28.13 -0.37 7.08
C TYR A 407 -26.91 -0.31 8.00
N TYR A 408 -25.84 0.36 7.55
CA TYR A 408 -24.58 0.56 8.28
C TYR A 408 -24.19 2.04 8.29
N ASN A 409 -23.29 2.50 9.15
CA ASN A 409 -23.04 3.94 9.27
C ASN A 409 -22.34 4.56 8.05
N ASN A 410 -21.55 3.78 7.33
CA ASN A 410 -20.77 4.24 6.19
C ASN A 410 -20.44 3.07 5.24
N MET A 411 -19.88 3.40 4.07
CA MET A 411 -19.51 2.41 3.06
C MET A 411 -18.43 1.42 3.53
N GLU A 412 -17.54 1.84 4.44
CA GLU A 412 -16.51 0.95 5.01
C GLU A 412 -17.13 -0.22 5.78
N GLU A 413 -18.11 0.09 6.64
CA GLU A 413 -18.86 -0.92 7.38
C GLU A 413 -19.67 -1.84 6.44
N CYS A 414 -20.24 -1.30 5.36
CA CYS A 414 -20.91 -2.11 4.35
C CYS A 414 -19.95 -3.09 3.68
N LEU A 415 -18.78 -2.62 3.25
CA LEU A 415 -17.76 -3.45 2.60
C LEU A 415 -17.22 -4.53 3.56
N ARG A 416 -17.00 -4.18 4.83
CA ARG A 416 -16.61 -5.15 5.86
C ARG A 416 -17.69 -6.20 6.09
N ALA A 417 -18.96 -5.81 6.12
CA ALA A 417 -20.07 -6.77 6.25
C ALA A 417 -20.13 -7.75 5.06
N VAL A 418 -19.79 -7.30 3.84
CA VAL A 418 -19.66 -8.19 2.69
C VAL A 418 -18.43 -9.08 2.82
N ASP A 419 -17.26 -8.53 3.18
CA ASP A 419 -16.00 -9.29 3.35
C ASP A 419 -16.12 -10.40 4.42
N GLU A 420 -16.80 -10.11 5.54
CA GLU A 420 -17.07 -11.05 6.63
C GLU A 420 -18.21 -12.03 6.31
N GLY A 421 -18.90 -11.87 5.18
CA GLY A 421 -20.00 -12.73 4.74
C GLY A 421 -21.36 -12.50 5.44
N ILE A 422 -21.46 -11.43 6.24
CA ILE A 422 -22.71 -11.02 6.92
C ILE A 422 -23.75 -10.54 5.90
N ALA A 423 -23.29 -9.79 4.89
CA ALA A 423 -24.09 -9.37 3.74
C ALA A 423 -23.64 -10.13 2.47
N THR A 424 -24.56 -10.36 1.55
CA THR A 424 -24.27 -10.98 0.25
C THR A 424 -23.66 -9.97 -0.72
N SER A 425 -24.09 -8.71 -0.63
CA SER A 425 -23.71 -7.66 -1.55
C SER A 425 -23.79 -6.27 -0.92
N THR A 426 -23.07 -5.32 -1.48
CA THR A 426 -23.28 -3.88 -1.29
C THR A 426 -23.24 -3.19 -2.65
N TYR A 427 -23.79 -1.98 -2.73
CA TYR A 427 -23.73 -1.14 -3.91
C TYR A 427 -23.20 0.23 -3.52
N GLY A 428 -22.39 0.84 -4.38
CA GLY A 428 -21.85 2.17 -4.15
C GLY A 428 -21.29 2.78 -5.42
N ASN A 429 -21.06 4.09 -5.40
CA ASN A 429 -20.41 4.78 -6.52
C ASN A 429 -18.94 4.33 -6.67
N SER A 430 -18.44 4.40 -7.90
CA SER A 430 -17.09 4.00 -8.27
C SER A 430 -16.01 4.67 -7.44
N TYR A 431 -16.15 5.96 -7.11
CA TYR A 431 -15.19 6.69 -6.28
C TYR A 431 -15.10 6.13 -4.85
N SER A 432 -16.25 5.86 -4.22
CA SER A 432 -16.31 5.34 -2.84
C SER A 432 -15.76 3.92 -2.78
N ILE A 433 -16.23 3.04 -3.67
CA ILE A 433 -15.78 1.64 -3.71
C ILE A 433 -14.28 1.56 -4.04
N SER A 434 -13.79 2.35 -5.00
CA SER A 434 -12.36 2.38 -5.34
C SER A 434 -11.53 2.89 -4.17
N ASN A 435 -12.00 3.93 -3.47
CA ASN A 435 -11.31 4.48 -2.31
C ASN A 435 -11.12 3.44 -1.19
N TYR A 436 -12.18 2.73 -0.79
CA TYR A 436 -12.09 1.75 0.29
C TYR A 436 -11.43 0.42 -0.15
N SER A 437 -11.61 -0.01 -1.40
CA SER A 437 -11.02 -1.26 -1.88
C SER A 437 -9.51 -1.17 -2.14
N ALA A 438 -8.99 0.00 -2.47
CA ALA A 438 -7.56 0.21 -2.71
C ALA A 438 -6.67 -0.01 -1.47
N VAL A 439 -7.23 0.05 -0.26
CA VAL A 439 -6.45 0.02 0.98
C VAL A 439 -6.09 -1.40 1.44
N GLY A 440 -6.45 -2.44 0.66
CA GLY A 440 -6.04 -3.83 0.92
C GLY A 440 -6.68 -4.47 2.15
N TYR A 441 -7.76 -3.88 2.69
CA TYR A 441 -8.44 -4.37 3.89
C TYR A 441 -9.30 -5.63 3.65
N TYR A 442 -9.72 -5.86 2.41
CA TYR A 442 -10.72 -6.86 2.08
C TYR A 442 -10.09 -7.99 1.26
N ASN A 443 -10.18 -9.22 1.75
CA ASN A 443 -9.60 -10.40 1.10
C ASN A 443 -10.64 -11.20 0.31
N ASN A 444 -11.91 -11.05 0.67
CA ASN A 444 -12.99 -11.92 0.24
C ASN A 444 -14.05 -11.16 -0.55
N ILE A 445 -13.76 -9.98 -1.08
CA ILE A 445 -14.71 -9.22 -1.90
C ILE A 445 -14.32 -9.24 -3.38
N LYS A 446 -15.33 -9.13 -4.23
CA LYS A 446 -15.20 -8.96 -5.67
C LYS A 446 -16.07 -7.79 -6.11
N VAL A 447 -15.48 -6.86 -6.85
CA VAL A 447 -16.18 -5.74 -7.47
C VAL A 447 -16.74 -6.18 -8.83
N ILE A 448 -18.00 -5.87 -9.09
CA ILE A 448 -18.77 -6.18 -10.30
C ILE A 448 -19.32 -4.88 -10.85
N TYR A 449 -19.03 -4.64 -12.13
CA TYR A 449 -19.62 -3.54 -12.89
C TYR A 449 -21.09 -3.84 -13.17
N THR A 450 -21.99 -2.91 -12.81
CA THR A 450 -23.44 -3.10 -13.01
C THR A 450 -23.90 -2.69 -14.40
N GLY A 451 -23.19 -1.77 -15.06
CA GLY A 451 -23.65 -1.09 -16.26
C GLY A 451 -24.51 0.14 -15.99
N ASP A 452 -24.85 0.40 -14.72
CA ASP A 452 -25.63 1.58 -14.33
C ASP A 452 -24.71 2.77 -14.06
N GLU A 453 -25.04 3.91 -14.63
CA GLU A 453 -24.40 5.20 -14.38
C GLU A 453 -25.37 6.13 -13.65
N SER A 454 -24.85 6.97 -12.76
CA SER A 454 -25.60 8.02 -12.08
C SER A 454 -25.05 9.36 -12.49
N GLU A 455 -25.85 10.12 -13.22
CA GLU A 455 -25.58 11.50 -13.58
C GLU A 455 -26.01 12.43 -12.44
N ILE A 456 -25.13 13.38 -12.09
CA ILE A 456 -25.32 14.29 -10.97
C ILE A 456 -25.32 15.74 -11.46
N ALA A 457 -26.34 16.47 -11.00
CA ALA A 457 -26.53 17.90 -11.25
C ALA A 457 -26.74 18.66 -9.91
N VAL A 458 -26.80 19.98 -9.98
CA VAL A 458 -27.26 20.80 -8.85
C VAL A 458 -28.78 20.90 -8.94
N GLY A 459 -29.48 20.52 -7.87
CA GLY A 459 -30.92 20.75 -7.74
C GLY A 459 -31.17 22.17 -7.25
N ILE A 460 -31.92 22.99 -7.98
CA ILE A 460 -32.22 24.38 -7.66
C ILE A 460 -33.71 24.54 -7.34
N SER A 461 -34.05 25.14 -6.20
CA SER A 461 -35.44 25.36 -5.83
C SER A 461 -36.19 26.20 -6.87
N ASN A 462 -37.44 25.82 -7.19
CA ASN A 462 -38.34 26.67 -7.98
C ASN A 462 -38.68 28.00 -7.28
N LYS A 463 -38.39 28.12 -5.98
CA LYS A 463 -38.68 29.29 -5.14
C LYS A 463 -37.52 30.27 -5.04
N ILE A 464 -36.33 29.93 -5.55
CA ILE A 464 -35.17 30.81 -5.52
C ILE A 464 -35.37 32.02 -6.44
N ASP A 465 -34.75 33.16 -6.12
CA ASP A 465 -34.76 34.34 -6.98
C ASP A 465 -34.19 34.04 -8.37
N SER A 466 -34.79 34.62 -9.42
CA SER A 466 -34.39 34.36 -10.80
C SER A 466 -32.95 34.76 -11.11
N TYR A 467 -32.42 35.84 -10.51
CA TYR A 467 -31.00 36.18 -10.67
C TYR A 467 -30.11 35.13 -10.02
N ALA A 468 -30.43 34.70 -8.80
CA ALA A 468 -29.64 33.65 -8.13
C ALA A 468 -29.64 32.35 -8.94
N ARG A 469 -30.78 31.95 -9.50
CA ARG A 469 -30.89 30.78 -10.38
C ARG A 469 -30.03 30.92 -11.64
N ASP A 470 -30.14 32.04 -12.34
CA ASP A 470 -29.45 32.25 -13.61
C ASP A 470 -27.91 32.27 -13.37
N ILE A 471 -27.47 32.93 -12.29
CA ILE A 471 -26.06 32.95 -11.86
C ILE A 471 -25.56 31.55 -11.51
N LEU A 472 -26.32 30.77 -10.72
CA LEU A 472 -25.96 29.40 -10.35
C LEU A 472 -25.83 28.52 -11.59
N ASN A 473 -26.78 28.62 -12.52
CA ASN A 473 -26.73 27.83 -13.75
C ASN A 473 -25.48 28.20 -14.57
N LYS A 474 -25.20 29.48 -14.79
CA LYS A 474 -23.96 29.94 -15.46
C LYS A 474 -22.70 29.43 -14.75
N ALA A 475 -22.67 29.49 -13.43
CA ALA A 475 -21.51 29.06 -12.65
C ALA A 475 -21.26 27.55 -12.77
N VAL A 476 -22.32 26.72 -12.70
CA VAL A 476 -22.20 25.28 -12.96
C VAL A 476 -21.77 25.03 -14.41
N TYR A 477 -22.31 25.77 -15.38
CA TYR A 477 -21.92 25.67 -16.79
C TYR A 477 -20.43 25.95 -17.03
N SER A 478 -19.83 26.85 -16.25
CA SER A 478 -18.40 27.16 -16.32
C SER A 478 -17.47 26.06 -15.80
N LEU A 479 -18.00 25.06 -15.07
CA LEU A 479 -17.19 23.92 -14.61
C LEU A 479 -16.81 23.06 -15.81
N SER A 480 -15.51 22.96 -16.05
CA SER A 480 -14.93 22.10 -17.07
C SER A 480 -14.74 20.68 -16.55
N ASP A 481 -14.71 19.69 -17.44
CA ASP A 481 -14.45 18.29 -17.07
C ASP A 481 -13.12 18.16 -16.31
N LYS A 482 -12.11 18.94 -16.72
CA LYS A 482 -10.81 19.00 -16.07
C LYS A 482 -10.87 19.55 -14.64
N ASP A 483 -11.74 20.52 -14.36
CA ASP A 483 -11.94 21.03 -13.00
C ASP A 483 -12.46 19.91 -12.09
N ILE A 484 -13.47 19.18 -12.57
CA ILE A 484 -14.11 18.09 -11.83
C ILE A 484 -13.16 16.92 -11.64
N GLU A 485 -12.41 16.53 -12.67
CA GLU A 485 -11.38 15.49 -12.57
C GLU A 485 -10.33 15.84 -11.52
N ASN A 486 -9.82 17.08 -11.53
CA ASN A 486 -8.83 17.53 -10.54
C ASN A 486 -9.40 17.51 -9.11
N ILE A 487 -10.65 17.94 -8.94
CA ILE A 487 -11.36 17.89 -7.65
C ILE A 487 -11.53 16.44 -7.19
N ALA A 488 -11.96 15.55 -8.08
CA ALA A 488 -12.13 14.13 -7.79
C ALA A 488 -10.82 13.45 -7.39
N GLN A 489 -9.74 13.72 -8.11
CA GLN A 489 -8.40 13.22 -7.77
C GLN A 489 -7.92 13.74 -6.41
N LYS A 490 -8.08 15.04 -6.13
CA LYS A 490 -7.72 15.64 -4.84
C LYS A 490 -8.47 14.97 -3.68
N ASN A 491 -9.75 14.67 -3.86
CA ASN A 491 -10.59 14.09 -2.80
C ASN A 491 -10.39 12.57 -2.64
N THR A 492 -9.87 11.87 -3.63
CA THR A 492 -9.58 10.42 -3.56
C THR A 492 -8.17 10.12 -3.05
N LEU A 493 -7.17 10.95 -3.36
CA LEU A 493 -5.78 10.73 -2.92
C LEU A 493 -5.51 11.10 -1.45
N ASN A 494 -6.28 12.04 -0.89
CA ASN A 494 -6.00 12.61 0.44
C ASN A 494 -6.72 11.90 1.60
N ILE A 495 -7.41 10.79 1.35
CA ILE A 495 -8.15 10.08 2.40
C ILE A 495 -7.18 9.29 3.27
N LYS A 496 -7.07 9.71 4.53
CA LYS A 496 -6.38 8.97 5.57
C LYS A 496 -7.33 7.95 6.16
N HIS A 497 -7.19 6.69 5.77
CA HIS A 497 -7.86 5.61 6.48
C HIS A 497 -7.17 5.39 7.83
N SER A 498 -7.94 5.41 8.92
CA SER A 498 -7.44 5.05 10.23
C SER A 498 -7.14 3.55 10.24
N ILE A 499 -5.87 3.18 10.17
CA ILE A 499 -5.47 1.76 10.23
C ILE A 499 -5.84 1.23 11.62
N SER A 500 -6.80 0.29 11.69
CA SER A 500 -7.09 -0.40 12.94
C SER A 500 -5.89 -1.27 13.32
N ILE A 501 -5.73 -1.52 14.62
CA ILE A 501 -4.77 -2.51 15.12
C ILE A 501 -5.02 -3.87 14.46
N LYS A 502 -6.30 -4.24 14.27
CA LYS A 502 -6.68 -5.48 13.58
C LYS A 502 -6.11 -5.49 12.16
N ASP A 503 -6.32 -4.41 11.41
CA ASP A 503 -5.88 -4.29 10.02
C ASP A 503 -4.36 -4.31 9.90
N PHE A 504 -3.66 -3.68 10.84
CA PHE A 504 -2.20 -3.75 10.93
C PHE A 504 -1.71 -5.19 11.10
N PHE A 505 -2.34 -5.99 11.96
CA PHE A 505 -1.98 -7.40 12.15
C PHE A 505 -2.20 -8.24 10.89
N TYR A 506 -3.32 -8.06 10.18
CA TYR A 506 -3.62 -8.82 8.95
C TYR A 506 -2.67 -8.43 7.81
N THR A 507 -2.44 -7.15 7.62
CA THR A 507 -1.55 -6.63 6.56
C THR A 507 -0.07 -6.92 6.85
N ASN A 508 0.33 -7.01 8.12
CA ASN A 508 1.72 -7.18 8.55
C ASN A 508 1.94 -8.46 9.37
N LEU A 509 1.27 -9.55 9.02
CA LEU A 509 1.34 -10.82 9.77
C LEU A 509 2.80 -11.32 9.92
N VAL A 510 3.59 -11.24 8.86
CA VAL A 510 5.01 -11.66 8.87
C VAL A 510 5.83 -10.82 9.84
N LEU A 511 5.62 -9.50 9.85
CA LEU A 511 6.31 -8.59 10.78
C LEU A 511 5.93 -8.92 12.24
N CYS A 512 4.65 -9.11 12.52
CA CYS A 512 4.17 -9.43 13.87
C CYS A 512 4.75 -10.76 14.38
N LEU A 513 4.74 -11.80 13.53
CA LEU A 513 5.34 -13.10 13.85
C LEU A 513 6.86 -13.00 14.08
N SER A 514 7.55 -12.14 13.32
CA SER A 514 8.99 -11.92 13.49
C SER A 514 9.32 -11.28 14.85
N ILE A 515 8.53 -10.29 15.28
CA ILE A 515 8.69 -9.62 16.59
C ILE A 515 8.45 -10.63 17.73
N ILE A 516 7.38 -11.42 17.65
CA ILE A 516 7.07 -12.46 18.65
C ILE A 516 8.21 -13.47 18.74
N SER A 517 8.75 -13.91 17.61
CA SER A 517 9.87 -14.85 17.57
C SER A 517 11.13 -14.29 18.23
N ILE A 518 11.46 -13.02 17.99
CA ILE A 518 12.59 -12.33 18.63
C ILE A 518 12.40 -12.26 20.15
N VAL A 519 11.20 -11.91 20.63
CA VAL A 519 10.90 -11.85 22.07
C VAL A 519 11.05 -13.24 22.72
N LEU A 520 10.56 -14.30 22.06
CA LEU A 520 10.72 -15.67 22.55
C LEU A 520 12.19 -16.08 22.64
N ILE A 521 13.00 -15.75 21.63
CA ILE A 521 14.45 -16.04 21.65
C ILE A 521 15.12 -15.35 22.84
N ILE A 522 14.78 -14.08 23.13
CA ILE A 522 15.31 -13.34 24.27
C ILE A 522 14.90 -14.00 25.59
N ILE A 523 13.63 -14.40 25.74
CA ILE A 523 13.14 -15.10 26.93
C ILE A 523 13.87 -16.42 27.14
N PHE A 524 14.03 -17.24 26.10
CA PHE A 524 14.76 -18.50 26.20
C PHE A 524 16.24 -18.29 26.56
N ALA A 525 16.89 -17.27 26.00
CA ALA A 525 18.25 -16.91 26.35
C ALA A 525 18.37 -16.50 27.84
N LEU A 526 17.44 -15.70 28.35
CA LEU A 526 17.41 -15.31 29.77
C LEU A 526 17.19 -16.52 30.70
N ILE A 527 16.24 -17.41 30.36
CA ILE A 527 15.99 -18.64 31.12
C ILE A 527 17.25 -19.51 31.14
N TYR A 528 17.92 -19.68 30.00
CA TYR A 528 19.16 -20.44 29.91
C TYR A 528 20.27 -19.86 30.79
N ILE A 529 20.45 -18.53 30.79
CA ILE A 529 21.43 -17.85 31.65
C ILE A 529 21.13 -18.09 33.13
N ILE A 530 19.87 -17.90 33.56
CA ILE A 530 19.45 -18.13 34.95
C ILE A 530 19.69 -19.59 35.36
N PHE A 531 19.33 -20.54 34.50
CA PHE A 531 19.52 -21.95 34.77
C PHE A 531 21.00 -22.31 34.92
N LYS A 532 21.84 -21.80 34.00
CA LYS A 532 23.30 -21.97 34.05
C LYS A 532 23.91 -21.40 35.33
N MET A 533 23.48 -20.21 35.76
CA MET A 533 23.92 -19.59 37.01
C MET A 533 23.51 -20.44 38.24
N ARG A 534 22.27 -20.92 38.29
CA ARG A 534 21.80 -21.79 39.38
C ARG A 534 22.55 -23.12 39.45
N PHE A 535 22.79 -23.73 38.30
CA PHE A 535 23.53 -24.99 38.22
C PHE A 535 24.95 -24.85 38.77
N ASN A 536 25.66 -23.78 38.38
CA ASN A 536 27.00 -23.50 38.89
C ASN A 536 27.00 -23.26 40.41
N LYS A 537 26.04 -22.48 40.93
CA LYS A 537 25.92 -22.22 42.37
C LYS A 537 25.69 -23.50 43.17
N ILE A 538 24.81 -24.39 42.72
CA ILE A 538 24.56 -25.69 43.37
C ILE A 538 25.84 -26.54 43.41
N LYS A 539 26.64 -26.50 42.34
CA LYS A 539 27.92 -27.21 42.28
C LYS A 539 28.91 -26.68 43.32
N GLU A 540 29.03 -25.36 43.45
CA GLU A 540 29.88 -24.70 44.44
C GLU A 540 29.44 -24.99 45.88
N ASP A 541 28.14 -24.91 46.17
CA ASP A 541 27.59 -25.16 47.51
C ASP A 541 27.79 -26.62 47.93
N LYS A 542 27.64 -27.59 47.00
CA LYS A 542 27.96 -29.01 47.26
C LYS A 542 29.44 -29.21 47.61
N GLN A 543 30.34 -28.55 46.88
CA GLN A 543 31.78 -28.64 47.15
C GLN A 543 32.13 -28.10 48.54
N ARG A 544 31.56 -26.94 48.93
CA ARG A 544 31.76 -26.35 50.26
C ARG A 544 31.22 -27.22 51.40
N LEU A 545 30.09 -27.90 51.17
CA LEU A 545 29.52 -28.80 52.18
C LEU A 545 30.41 -30.02 52.39
N PHE A 546 30.94 -30.60 51.31
CA PHE A 546 31.89 -31.70 51.35
C PHE A 546 33.20 -31.32 52.08
N GLU A 547 33.68 -30.09 51.94
CA GLU A 547 34.87 -29.61 52.66
C GLU A 547 34.66 -29.52 54.18
N LYS A 548 33.45 -29.22 54.64
CA LYS A 548 33.13 -29.12 56.08
C LYS A 548 33.03 -30.47 56.79
N THR A 549 32.92 -31.57 56.07
CA THR A 549 32.76 -32.92 56.63
C THR A 549 34.05 -33.74 56.60
N GLN A 550 35.23 -33.14 56.42
CA GLN A 550 36.49 -33.88 56.24
C GLN A 550 37.23 -34.26 57.54
N ILE A 551 36.83 -33.72 58.69
CA ILE A 551 37.54 -33.87 59.97
C ILE A 551 36.78 -34.80 60.92
N ASP A 552 37.48 -35.71 61.58
CA ASP A 552 36.93 -36.51 62.69
C ASP A 552 36.65 -35.60 63.89
N SER A 553 35.37 -35.54 64.29
CA SER A 553 34.90 -34.59 65.32
C SER A 553 35.55 -34.78 66.70
N LEU A 554 36.07 -35.97 67.02
CA LEU A 554 36.71 -36.25 68.30
C LEU A 554 38.19 -35.87 68.29
N THR A 555 38.94 -36.32 67.27
CA THR A 555 40.40 -36.25 67.26
C THR A 555 40.97 -35.08 66.45
N GLY A 556 40.13 -34.43 65.63
CA GLY A 556 40.54 -33.29 64.81
C GLY A 556 41.56 -33.64 63.73
N VAL A 557 41.74 -34.92 63.39
CA VAL A 557 42.46 -35.40 62.19
C VAL A 557 41.46 -35.67 61.06
N TYR A 558 41.90 -36.01 59.86
CA TYR A 558 40.98 -36.35 58.77
C TYR A 558 40.12 -37.57 59.15
N ASN A 559 38.90 -37.63 58.65
CA ASN A 559 38.10 -38.85 58.76
C ASN A 559 38.41 -39.82 57.61
N ARG A 560 37.73 -40.97 57.62
CA ARG A 560 37.87 -42.01 56.59
C ARG A 560 37.69 -41.49 55.17
N GLU A 561 36.59 -40.78 54.90
CA GLU A 561 36.25 -40.32 53.54
C GLU A 561 37.30 -39.32 53.02
N ALA A 562 37.75 -38.39 53.86
CA ALA A 562 38.82 -37.47 53.52
C ALA A 562 40.16 -38.18 53.31
N CYS A 563 40.47 -39.19 54.12
CA CYS A 563 41.69 -39.99 53.96
C CYS A 563 41.71 -40.71 52.61
N GLU A 564 40.62 -41.42 52.27
CA GLU A 564 40.50 -42.15 51.02
C GLU A 564 40.69 -41.22 49.81
N LYS A 565 40.00 -40.07 49.84
CA LYS A 565 40.10 -39.05 48.79
C LYS A 565 41.50 -38.48 48.66
N LEU A 566 42.09 -37.95 49.73
CA LEU A 566 43.40 -37.28 49.70
C LEU A 566 44.53 -38.23 49.31
N VAL A 567 44.46 -39.49 49.75
CA VAL A 567 45.42 -40.52 49.35
C VAL A 567 45.26 -40.85 47.86
N MET A 568 44.03 -41.01 47.37
CA MET A 568 43.78 -41.28 45.95
C MET A 568 44.17 -40.12 45.03
N GLU A 569 43.89 -38.87 45.43
CA GLU A 569 44.33 -37.67 44.71
C GLU A 569 45.85 -37.66 44.59
N TYR A 570 46.57 -37.85 45.69
CA TYR A 570 48.03 -37.92 45.65
C TYR A 570 48.54 -39.09 44.81
N LEU A 571 48.01 -40.32 44.98
CA LEU A 571 48.48 -41.49 44.24
C LEU A 571 48.25 -41.38 42.71
N ASN A 572 47.23 -40.65 42.28
CA ASN A 572 46.97 -40.38 40.87
C ASN A 572 48.03 -39.43 40.28
N GLU A 573 48.49 -38.46 41.05
CA GLU A 573 49.38 -37.39 40.59
C GLU A 573 50.86 -37.61 40.93
N LYS A 574 51.18 -38.55 41.84
CA LYS A 574 52.55 -38.72 42.35
C LYS A 574 53.57 -39.05 41.26
N ASP A 575 54.80 -38.61 41.52
CA ASP A 575 55.99 -39.08 40.82
C ASP A 575 56.29 -40.54 41.21
N VAL A 576 56.49 -41.39 40.20
CA VAL A 576 56.82 -42.81 40.37
C VAL A 576 58.27 -43.04 40.86
N SER A 577 59.11 -41.99 40.83
CA SER A 577 60.49 -42.04 41.36
C SER A 577 60.54 -42.04 42.90
N LEU A 578 59.49 -41.55 43.56
CA LEU A 578 59.42 -41.42 45.02
C LEU A 578 58.59 -42.53 45.66
N TYR A 579 58.98 -42.95 46.86
CA TYR A 579 58.16 -43.83 47.69
C TYR A 579 57.07 -43.03 48.40
N CYS A 580 55.99 -43.72 48.74
CA CYS A 580 55.03 -43.28 49.75
C CYS A 580 54.89 -44.39 50.80
N ALA A 581 54.52 -44.02 52.02
CA ALA A 581 54.27 -44.97 53.10
C ALA A 581 52.82 -44.87 53.56
N PHE A 582 52.13 -46.00 53.57
CA PHE A 582 50.78 -46.15 54.10
C PHE A 582 50.85 -46.95 55.39
N ILE A 583 50.52 -46.32 56.51
CA ILE A 583 50.68 -46.89 57.84
C ILE A 583 49.30 -47.01 58.46
N ILE A 584 48.89 -48.22 58.83
CA ILE A 584 47.73 -48.47 59.69
C ILE A 584 48.24 -48.65 61.11
N ILE A 585 47.61 -47.96 62.05
CA ILE A 585 47.96 -47.95 63.46
C ILE A 585 46.74 -48.32 64.27
N ASP A 586 46.91 -49.23 65.22
CA ASP A 586 45.86 -49.70 66.12
C ASP A 586 46.37 -49.64 67.57
N ILE A 587 45.53 -49.13 68.47
CA ILE A 587 45.85 -49.03 69.89
C ILE A 587 45.60 -50.38 70.55
N ASP A 588 46.66 -51.04 71.01
CA ASP A 588 46.55 -52.36 71.59
C ASP A 588 45.69 -52.35 72.86
N TYR A 589 44.75 -53.29 72.92
CA TYR A 589 43.83 -53.46 74.06
C TYR A 589 42.87 -52.28 74.30
N PHE A 590 42.63 -51.41 73.30
CA PHE A 590 41.73 -50.26 73.45
C PHE A 590 40.32 -50.62 73.95
N LYS A 591 39.75 -51.73 73.47
CA LYS A 591 38.47 -52.23 73.99
C LYS A 591 38.52 -52.49 75.50
N GLN A 592 39.62 -53.06 76.01
CA GLN A 592 39.79 -53.29 77.45
C GLN A 592 39.95 -51.98 78.22
N ILE A 593 40.57 -50.96 77.63
CA ILE A 593 40.64 -49.61 78.20
C ILE A 593 39.23 -49.03 78.34
N ASN A 594 38.41 -49.10 77.30
CA ASN A 594 37.02 -48.65 77.36
C ASN A 594 36.20 -49.43 78.38
N ASP A 595 36.32 -50.76 78.38
CA ASP A 595 35.54 -51.65 79.25
C ASP A 595 35.94 -51.50 80.73
N ARG A 596 37.21 -51.16 81.03
CA ARG A 596 37.74 -51.05 82.41
C ARG A 596 37.80 -49.63 82.96
N LEU A 597 38.17 -48.66 82.13
CA LEU A 597 38.42 -47.27 82.54
C LEU A 597 37.32 -46.30 82.05
N GLY A 598 36.41 -46.78 81.20
CA GLY A 598 35.28 -46.04 80.66
C GLY A 598 35.58 -45.33 79.33
N HIS A 599 34.53 -45.13 78.53
CA HIS A 599 34.63 -44.54 77.19
C HIS A 599 35.27 -43.14 77.17
N LYS A 600 35.06 -42.33 78.21
CA LYS A 600 35.68 -41.00 78.29
C LYS A 600 37.21 -41.07 78.33
N VAL A 601 37.78 -42.01 79.08
CA VAL A 601 39.23 -42.22 79.16
C VAL A 601 39.77 -42.74 77.82
N GLY A 602 39.01 -43.59 77.14
CA GLY A 602 39.34 -44.01 75.77
C GLY A 602 39.28 -42.86 74.76
N ASP A 603 38.29 -41.98 74.85
CA ASP A 603 38.20 -40.79 73.99
C ASP A 603 39.37 -39.82 74.22
N ASP A 604 39.70 -39.53 75.48
CA ASP A 604 40.86 -38.71 75.84
C ASP A 604 42.18 -39.32 75.31
N LEU A 605 42.31 -40.65 75.38
CA LEU A 605 43.43 -41.39 74.81
C LEU A 605 43.54 -41.24 73.29
N LEU A 606 42.41 -41.28 72.57
CA LEU A 606 42.37 -41.07 71.12
C LEU A 606 42.76 -39.64 70.74
N VAL A 607 42.31 -38.65 71.53
CA VAL A 607 42.69 -37.24 71.34
C VAL A 607 44.19 -37.07 71.56
N ASP A 608 44.74 -37.61 72.64
CA ASP A 608 46.17 -37.50 72.93
C ASP A 608 47.02 -38.25 71.90
N PHE A 609 46.57 -39.42 71.46
CA PHE A 609 47.24 -40.15 70.40
C PHE A 609 47.25 -39.36 69.08
N SER A 610 46.15 -38.69 68.74
CA SER A 610 46.11 -37.83 67.55
C SER A 610 47.11 -36.66 67.61
N LYS A 611 47.39 -36.11 68.80
CA LYS A 611 48.44 -35.09 68.99
C LYS A 611 49.82 -35.69 68.80
N ILE A 612 50.08 -36.88 69.36
CA ILE A 612 51.34 -37.61 69.15
C ILE A 612 51.60 -37.82 67.66
N LEU A 613 50.58 -38.21 66.89
CA LEU A 613 50.70 -38.36 65.44
C LEU A 613 51.01 -37.02 64.76
N LYS A 614 50.28 -35.94 65.09
CA LYS A 614 50.51 -34.60 64.52
C LYS A 614 51.91 -34.04 64.83
N GLU A 615 52.49 -34.38 65.98
CA GLU A 615 53.84 -33.96 66.37
C GLU A 615 54.94 -34.88 65.81
N SER A 616 54.60 -36.13 65.48
CA SER A 616 55.55 -37.13 64.98
C SER A 616 55.67 -37.12 63.46
N PHE A 617 54.64 -36.66 62.74
CA PHE A 617 54.58 -36.62 61.28
C PHE A 617 54.47 -35.19 60.77
N SER A 618 54.78 -34.99 59.48
CA SER A 618 54.79 -33.66 58.88
C SER A 618 53.37 -33.13 58.64
N ASN A 619 53.19 -31.82 58.65
CA ASN A 619 51.91 -31.18 58.27
C ASN A 619 51.49 -31.49 56.82
N LYS A 620 52.38 -32.04 55.99
CA LYS A 620 52.09 -32.47 54.61
C LYS A 620 51.54 -33.90 54.54
N ASP A 621 51.74 -34.69 55.59
CA ASP A 621 51.28 -36.07 55.69
C ASP A 621 49.77 -36.10 56.00
N ILE A 622 49.10 -37.16 55.54
CA ILE A 622 47.68 -37.33 55.79
C ILE A 622 47.55 -38.19 57.05
N ILE A 623 47.09 -37.59 58.13
CA ILE A 623 46.76 -38.28 59.37
C ILE A 623 45.25 -38.37 59.43
N SER A 624 44.72 -39.57 59.64
CA SER A 624 43.28 -39.79 59.72
C SER A 624 42.91 -40.84 60.77
N ARG A 625 41.65 -40.77 61.20
CA ARG A 625 41.01 -41.81 62.01
C ARG A 625 39.90 -42.44 61.18
N LEU A 626 39.96 -43.77 61.04
CA LEU A 626 38.95 -44.51 60.27
C LEU A 626 37.71 -44.84 61.09
N GLY A 627 37.87 -44.98 62.40
CA GLY A 627 36.84 -45.33 63.36
C GLY A 627 37.43 -46.15 64.51
N GLY A 628 36.77 -46.16 65.68
CA GLY A 628 37.29 -46.88 66.85
C GLY A 628 38.69 -46.37 67.25
N ASP A 629 39.64 -47.28 67.31
CA ASP A 629 41.06 -47.10 67.64
C ASP A 629 42.01 -47.14 66.44
N GLU A 630 41.47 -47.18 65.22
CA GLU A 630 42.24 -47.33 64.01
C GLU A 630 42.58 -45.97 63.38
N PHE A 631 43.88 -45.72 63.21
CA PHE A 631 44.43 -44.53 62.56
C PHE A 631 45.19 -44.91 61.30
N ILE A 632 45.18 -44.00 60.33
CA ILE A 632 46.05 -44.07 59.17
C ILE A 632 46.97 -42.87 59.15
N VAL A 633 48.23 -43.13 58.84
CA VAL A 633 49.19 -42.10 58.43
C VAL A 633 49.68 -42.42 57.03
N PHE A 634 49.51 -41.47 56.12
CA PHE A 634 50.04 -41.57 54.76
C PHE A 634 51.08 -40.49 54.51
N ILE A 635 52.32 -40.94 54.30
CA ILE A 635 53.50 -40.09 54.11
C ILE A 635 53.82 -40.02 52.62
N LYS A 636 53.98 -38.78 52.13
CA LYS A 636 54.20 -38.45 50.73
C LYS A 636 55.69 -38.24 50.44
N ASP A 637 56.08 -38.43 49.18
CA ASP A 637 57.33 -37.94 48.61
C ASP A 637 58.60 -38.40 49.34
N ILE A 638 58.67 -39.70 49.67
CA ILE A 638 59.78 -40.30 50.40
C ILE A 638 60.90 -40.67 49.43
N GLU A 639 62.03 -39.99 49.52
CA GLU A 639 63.25 -40.38 48.82
C GLU A 639 63.86 -41.67 49.37
N GLU A 640 64.53 -42.46 48.52
CA GLU A 640 65.10 -43.77 48.89
C GLU A 640 66.10 -43.67 50.06
N ASN A 641 66.88 -42.59 50.13
CA ASN A 641 67.85 -42.36 51.21
C ASN A 641 67.18 -42.03 52.56
N ASN A 642 65.91 -41.61 52.54
CA ASN A 642 65.15 -41.22 53.73
C ASN A 642 64.29 -42.36 54.30
N ILE A 643 64.28 -43.55 53.69
CA ILE A 643 63.48 -44.70 54.17
C ILE A 643 63.78 -45.05 55.63
N ARG A 644 65.05 -44.96 56.04
CA ARG A 644 65.47 -45.25 57.42
C ARG A 644 64.84 -44.30 58.45
N SER A 645 64.59 -43.04 58.06
CA SER A 645 63.94 -42.05 58.93
C SER A 645 62.48 -42.39 59.23
N ILE A 646 61.80 -43.09 58.32
CA ILE A 646 60.43 -43.59 58.55
C ILE A 646 60.44 -44.65 59.65
N GLU A 647 61.38 -45.59 59.59
CA GLU A 647 61.53 -46.63 60.61
C GLU A 647 61.81 -46.03 62.00
N GLU A 648 62.68 -45.01 62.06
CA GLU A 648 62.96 -44.27 63.31
C GLU A 648 61.73 -43.53 63.84
N THR A 649 60.92 -42.98 62.95
CA THR A 649 59.65 -42.31 63.30
C THR A 649 58.63 -43.31 63.86
N LEU A 650 58.46 -44.48 63.23
CA LEU A 650 57.58 -45.54 63.74
C LEU A 650 58.03 -46.04 65.12
N LYS A 651 59.34 -46.26 65.33
CA LYS A 651 59.91 -46.59 66.64
C LYS A 651 59.59 -45.52 67.68
N LYS A 652 59.76 -44.24 67.32
CA LYS A 652 59.47 -43.10 68.20
C LYS A 652 57.98 -43.08 68.59
N VAL A 653 57.07 -43.26 67.64
CA VAL A 653 55.62 -43.28 67.90
C VAL A 653 55.24 -44.43 68.84
N CYS A 654 55.73 -45.65 68.60
CA CYS A 654 55.52 -46.78 69.54
C CYS A 654 56.01 -46.44 70.95
N LYS A 655 57.23 -45.88 71.07
CA LYS A 655 57.83 -45.55 72.37
C LYS A 655 57.08 -44.45 73.11
N LEU A 656 56.59 -43.42 72.41
CA LEU A 656 55.81 -42.34 73.03
C LEU A 656 54.47 -42.83 73.59
N MET A 657 53.93 -43.92 73.02
CA MET A 657 52.67 -44.50 73.45
C MET A 657 52.81 -45.63 74.47
N ASP A 658 53.98 -46.27 74.56
CA ASP A 658 54.27 -47.35 75.51
C ASP A 658 54.39 -46.80 76.95
N LYS A 659 53.24 -46.70 77.62
CA LYS A 659 53.11 -46.18 78.99
C LYS A 659 52.05 -46.95 79.77
N GLU A 660 52.18 -46.94 81.09
CA GLU A 660 51.10 -47.36 81.98
C GLU A 660 50.19 -46.17 82.28
N ILE A 661 48.88 -46.37 82.11
CA ILE A 661 47.89 -45.42 82.61
C ILE A 661 47.33 -45.99 83.91
N GLU A 662 47.46 -45.18 84.96
CA GLU A 662 46.83 -45.41 86.26
C GLU A 662 45.56 -44.57 86.34
N TYR A 663 44.42 -45.22 86.57
CA TYR A 663 43.14 -44.56 86.74
C TYR A 663 42.28 -45.34 87.75
N ASN A 664 41.93 -44.72 88.88
CA ASN A 664 41.18 -45.35 89.98
C ASN A 664 41.78 -46.68 90.46
N ASP A 665 43.08 -46.71 90.81
CA ASP A 665 43.84 -47.89 91.27
C ASP A 665 43.93 -49.06 90.26
N ILE A 666 43.57 -48.83 88.99
CA ILE A 666 43.74 -49.79 87.89
C ILE A 666 44.91 -49.34 87.00
N ASN A 667 45.94 -50.19 86.89
CA ASN A 667 47.04 -50.01 85.95
C ASN A 667 46.78 -50.78 84.66
N GLN A 668 46.77 -50.07 83.53
CA GLN A 668 46.66 -50.66 82.20
C GLN A 668 47.81 -50.15 81.34
N ARG A 669 48.67 -51.06 80.88
CA ARG A 669 49.70 -50.75 79.88
C ARG A 669 49.05 -50.54 78.52
N ILE A 670 49.50 -49.50 77.82
CA ILE A 670 49.05 -49.12 76.49
C ILE A 670 50.22 -49.26 75.53
N SER A 671 49.97 -49.82 74.36
CA SER A 671 50.94 -49.95 73.29
C SER A 671 50.28 -49.81 71.93
N LEU A 672 51.08 -49.82 70.86
CA LEU A 672 50.58 -49.73 69.50
C LEU A 672 51.06 -50.92 68.67
N SER A 673 50.22 -51.35 67.75
CA SER A 673 50.62 -52.19 66.63
C SER A 673 50.53 -51.39 65.34
N LEU A 674 51.59 -51.41 64.51
CA LEU A 674 51.64 -50.64 63.25
C LEU A 674 51.99 -51.53 62.05
N GLY A 675 51.14 -51.51 61.02
CA GLY A 675 51.41 -52.11 59.71
C GLY A 675 51.74 -51.03 58.69
N CYS A 676 52.97 -51.02 58.17
CA CYS A 676 53.44 -50.02 57.21
C CYS A 676 53.73 -50.66 55.85
N VAL A 677 53.14 -50.12 54.78
CA VAL A 677 53.43 -50.49 53.40
C VAL A 677 54.14 -49.35 52.69
N MET A 678 55.30 -49.62 52.12
CA MET A 678 56.05 -48.65 51.33
C MET A 678 56.01 -49.03 49.85
N THR A 679 55.67 -48.09 48.97
CA THR A 679 55.60 -48.38 47.53
C THR A 679 55.91 -47.17 46.64
N LYS A 680 56.54 -47.44 45.50
CA LYS A 680 56.69 -46.52 44.35
C LYS A 680 55.50 -46.62 43.37
N PHE A 681 54.73 -47.71 43.41
CA PHE A 681 53.65 -47.94 42.45
C PHE A 681 52.43 -47.06 42.73
N LYS A 682 51.69 -46.73 41.67
CA LYS A 682 50.33 -46.18 41.78
C LYS A 682 49.38 -47.34 42.09
N MET A 683 48.71 -47.29 43.23
CA MET A 683 47.81 -48.34 43.70
C MET A 683 46.49 -47.71 44.17
N ASN A 684 45.39 -48.45 44.09
CA ASN A 684 44.14 -48.02 44.68
C ASN A 684 44.23 -48.11 46.22
N PHE A 685 43.59 -47.18 46.92
CA PHE A 685 43.51 -47.11 48.38
C PHE A 685 43.20 -48.47 49.03
N ASN A 686 42.17 -49.19 48.53
CA ASN A 686 41.74 -50.47 49.11
C ASN A 686 42.85 -51.53 49.07
N LYS A 687 43.69 -51.51 48.05
CA LYS A 687 44.81 -52.46 47.92
C LYS A 687 45.94 -52.11 48.89
N LEU A 688 46.24 -50.82 49.10
CA LEU A 688 47.20 -50.39 50.13
C LEU A 688 46.70 -50.73 51.52
N TYR A 689 45.43 -50.44 51.80
CA TYR A 689 44.77 -50.75 53.05
C TYR A 689 44.85 -52.24 53.38
N THR A 690 44.46 -53.11 52.44
CA THR A 690 44.51 -54.57 52.63
C THR A 690 45.92 -55.07 52.98
N ILE A 691 46.94 -54.61 52.25
CA ILE A 691 48.33 -55.06 52.50
C ILE A 691 48.84 -54.50 53.83
N ALA A 692 48.47 -53.28 54.20
CA ALA A 692 48.87 -52.67 55.46
C ALA A 692 48.19 -53.33 56.65
N ASP A 693 46.92 -53.73 56.51
CA ASP A 693 46.17 -54.45 57.54
C ASP A 693 46.73 -55.87 57.75
N GLU A 694 47.05 -56.59 56.67
CA GLU A 694 47.77 -57.86 56.76
C GLU A 694 49.12 -57.70 57.50
N THR A 695 49.85 -56.61 57.21
CA THR A 695 51.13 -56.29 57.84
C THR A 695 50.97 -55.94 59.32
N LEU A 696 49.90 -55.23 59.68
CA LEU A 696 49.51 -54.92 61.05
C LEU A 696 49.14 -56.19 61.83
N TYR A 697 48.39 -57.08 61.20
CA TYR A 697 47.95 -58.34 61.80
C TYR A 697 49.15 -59.23 62.19
N GLU A 698 50.21 -59.23 61.39
CA GLU A 698 51.46 -59.93 61.71
C GLU A 698 52.15 -59.36 62.97
N VAL A 699 52.11 -58.05 63.19
CA VAL A 699 52.61 -57.43 64.43
C VAL A 699 51.78 -57.87 65.62
N LYS A 700 50.45 -57.84 65.49
CA LYS A 700 49.53 -58.26 66.56
C LYS A 700 49.74 -59.74 66.96
N ARG A 701 50.04 -60.62 65.99
CA ARG A 701 50.35 -62.04 66.25
C ARG A 701 51.69 -62.26 66.94
N ASN A 702 52.65 -61.36 66.74
CA ASN A 702 54.00 -61.46 67.30
C ASN A 702 54.14 -60.80 68.68
N GLY A 703 53.03 -60.64 69.41
CA GLY A 703 53.03 -60.15 70.79
C GLY A 703 52.65 -58.68 70.95
N LYS A 704 52.27 -57.98 69.86
CA LYS A 704 51.90 -56.54 69.84
C LYS A 704 53.05 -55.61 70.26
N ASN A 705 52.78 -54.31 70.47
CA ASN A 705 53.77 -53.29 70.84
C ASN A 705 54.97 -53.20 69.88
N GLY A 706 54.68 -52.88 68.61
CA GLY A 706 55.73 -52.78 67.60
C GLY A 706 55.20 -52.36 66.24
N TYR A 707 56.07 -52.45 65.23
CA TYR A 707 55.73 -52.13 63.86
C TYR A 707 56.35 -53.14 62.90
N LYS A 708 55.77 -53.26 61.70
CA LYS A 708 56.35 -54.01 60.59
C LYS A 708 56.24 -53.19 59.30
N ILE A 709 57.34 -53.15 58.54
CA ILE A 709 57.41 -52.48 57.24
C ILE A 709 57.46 -53.54 56.13
N LYS A 710 56.53 -53.46 55.19
CA LYS A 710 56.49 -54.24 53.95
C LYS A 710 56.80 -53.33 52.77
N LYS A 711 58.01 -53.46 52.21
CA LYS A 711 58.42 -52.71 51.01
C LYS A 711 57.95 -53.45 49.76
N LEU A 712 57.11 -52.82 48.95
CA LEU A 712 56.73 -53.30 47.63
C LEU A 712 57.73 -52.74 46.63
N ASN A 713 58.64 -53.60 46.16
CA ASN A 713 59.65 -53.27 45.15
C ASN A 713 59.14 -53.54 43.74
#